data_AF-A0A7X6I769-F1
#
_entry.id   AF-A0A7X6I769-F1
#
_cell.length_a   1.000
_cell.length_b   1.000
_cell.length_c   1.000
_cell.angle_alpha   90.00
_cell.angle_beta   90.00
_cell.angle_gamma   90.00
#
_symmetry.space_group_name_H-M   'P 1'
#
loop_
_entity.id
_entity.type
_entity.pdbx_description
1 polymer ?
#
loop_
_entity_poly.entity_id
_entity_poly.type
_entity_poly.pdbx_seq_one_letter_code
_entity_poly.pdbx_strand_id
1 'polypeptide(L)'
;MKKFLVRSSAAAFAALVLALSGCGGGGGGDVVTPPPDGGTPPPPAASVAQALATAGAQASNDTSVNSTASFAVLQQNGVPAFTIASPAKVNFAVFSDGKPVSSVALGSVSFAIAKLVPGSNGDPDKWVSYVYRTEVATATVGPNGAAVLPQALQATTDPKQSDATLAAGQLVYNPDGYYTYTFRTDLKDPAWTATSGTTKYSTNGVAFEPNRTHRVAIQLSYKNAAGELVRVNPYFDFTVGADGKSVASTARKMVDIATCNNCHDKLALHGGGRVDTQYCVMCHNTGTTDANSGNVLTLSTMVHKIHAGRLLHEQGENYTIWGNSNSKHDYSEVGFPQPIRNCVACHDGANPKTPQGDNWKSVPSKEACLSCHQTGTTSGFYATHVTTLKLGASAAAIGNSTCASCHGPSSPLSADKVHWVQELANTANYEAKIESVSLKKAATATATGLLSVKYAIVNPKTGAAYDLREGCSGAATTDSAGTSIVGCNTNYRWDAVFPPAVPGKPQDKFGTFTVYVATETLAGVTLDDVTASASYAAYRGVADATGRYTADVTIPAGSKGNARVMIIGSVAERRLDAVTRNPIGAVPPTQNSDLAYVPVKNAIKDVNIATGANSSTPRRAIVSNDSCNNCHAFLGVPMSSQTVGFHKGVRNNADGCAICHNANQAGSYTLMADGSTAPVVGDSLTSIPNAATSSFLHESYQAKRFVHGIHYVAKRNYPFTHCMKLGGEYNKDGTSKTAGAPSIGVATCADQYPGETLNFTAEVAYPGALKSCSNCHVNDSWKQDKSVLGTVVFKPTGKTNMLDWMVLSPKVATCTTCHDAKSVQTHVKNIGGGAFGNFTQNDLLYGGKVFEACEGCHAPGTALGVDKAHAYK
;
A
#
# COMPACT_ATOMS: atom_id res chain seq x y z
N MET A 1 -34.38 28.86 26.99
CA MET A 1 -34.95 30.10 26.42
C MET A 1 -34.52 30.18 24.94
N LYS A 2 -35.46 30.61 24.10
CA LYS A 2 -35.52 30.74 22.62
C LYS A 2 -34.16 30.89 21.88
N LYS A 3 -33.83 30.03 20.88
CA LYS A 3 -34.15 30.11 19.41
C LYS A 3 -33.51 31.36 18.75
N PHE A 4 -32.82 31.37 17.59
CA PHE A 4 -32.85 30.56 16.36
C PHE A 4 -31.86 31.14 15.29
N LEU A 5 -31.47 30.33 14.29
CA LEU A 5 -31.21 30.63 12.85
C LEU A 5 -29.99 31.50 12.44
N VAL A 6 -29.30 31.36 11.29
CA VAL A 6 -29.04 30.32 10.27
C VAL A 6 -28.37 31.02 9.05
N ARG A 7 -27.58 30.26 8.26
CA ARG A 7 -27.20 30.44 6.84
C ARG A 7 -26.09 31.43 6.42
N SER A 8 -25.01 30.83 5.92
CA SER A 8 -24.54 30.84 4.52
C SER A 8 -24.56 32.15 3.73
N SER A 9 -23.38 32.56 3.24
CA SER A 9 -23.26 33.08 1.86
C SER A 9 -21.80 33.13 1.40
N ALA A 10 -21.56 32.49 0.26
CA ALA A 10 -20.42 32.75 -0.60
C ALA A 10 -20.54 34.15 -1.23
N ALA A 11 -19.42 34.85 -1.41
CA ALA A 11 -19.32 35.96 -2.35
C ALA A 11 -17.86 36.08 -2.84
N ALA A 12 -17.77 36.28 -4.15
CA ALA A 12 -16.56 36.36 -4.97
C ALA A 12 -15.93 37.78 -4.97
N PHE A 13 -14.93 37.93 -5.85
CA PHE A 13 -14.21 39.15 -6.29
C PHE A 13 -13.02 39.57 -5.42
N ALA A 14 -11.76 39.57 -5.90
CA ALA A 14 -11.12 40.18 -7.08
C ALA A 14 -10.41 41.49 -6.72
N ALA A 15 -9.19 41.61 -7.26
CA ALA A 15 -8.39 42.81 -7.49
C ALA A 15 -7.98 43.67 -6.27
N LEU A 16 -6.67 43.74 -6.04
CA LEU A 16 -6.06 44.96 -5.51
C LEU A 16 -4.73 45.24 -6.22
N VAL A 17 -4.76 46.29 -7.04
CA VAL A 17 -3.60 47.00 -7.59
C VAL A 17 -3.18 48.07 -6.58
N LEU A 18 -1.86 48.34 -6.59
CA LEU A 18 -1.07 49.35 -5.89
C LEU A 18 -1.79 50.69 -5.57
N ALA A 19 -1.47 51.29 -4.41
CA ALA A 19 -0.66 52.53 -4.34
C ALA A 19 -0.42 53.07 -2.90
N LEU A 20 0.76 53.66 -2.78
CA LEU A 20 1.45 54.44 -1.75
C LEU A 20 0.65 55.31 -0.73
N SER A 21 1.22 55.42 0.47
CA SER A 21 1.62 56.67 1.19
C SER A 21 2.29 56.24 2.52
N GLY A 22 3.35 56.84 3.06
CA GLY A 22 3.80 58.23 3.04
C GLY A 22 3.65 58.79 4.45
N CYS A 23 4.73 58.86 5.23
CA CYS A 23 4.80 59.64 6.47
C CYS A 23 6.04 60.53 6.39
N GLY A 24 5.85 61.83 6.61
CA GLY A 24 6.84 62.88 6.40
C GLY A 24 7.26 63.61 7.66
N GLY A 25 8.18 64.56 7.46
CA GLY A 25 8.70 65.56 8.39
C GLY A 25 10.18 65.80 8.07
N GLY A 26 10.72 66.99 7.79
CA GLY A 26 10.24 68.37 7.89
C GLY A 26 11.35 69.22 8.51
N GLY A 27 12.00 70.11 7.75
CA GLY A 27 12.97 71.09 8.25
C GLY A 27 13.92 71.62 7.16
N GLY A 28 13.75 72.88 6.77
CA GLY A 28 14.47 73.53 5.66
C GLY A 28 15.81 74.17 6.03
N GLY A 29 16.58 74.50 4.99
CA GLY A 29 17.82 75.27 5.06
C GLY A 29 18.60 75.20 3.75
N ASP A 30 18.50 76.27 2.97
CA ASP A 30 19.36 76.82 1.92
C ASP A 30 20.09 75.93 0.89
N VAL A 31 19.90 76.36 -0.36
CA VAL A 31 20.42 75.82 -1.61
C VAL A 31 21.94 75.99 -1.70
N VAL A 32 22.66 74.87 -1.71
CA VAL A 32 23.94 74.72 -2.42
C VAL A 32 23.93 73.35 -3.10
N THR A 33 23.97 73.34 -4.44
CA THR A 33 24.07 72.11 -5.25
C THR A 33 25.41 71.40 -5.02
N PRO A 34 25.43 70.13 -4.56
CA PRO A 34 26.62 69.29 -4.62
C PRO A 34 26.78 68.64 -6.01
N PRO A 35 27.99 68.19 -6.39
CA PRO A 35 28.25 67.56 -7.69
C PRO A 35 27.50 66.22 -7.82
N PRO A 36 27.32 65.69 -9.04
CA PRO A 36 26.59 64.43 -9.24
C PRO A 36 27.29 63.30 -8.49
N ASP A 37 26.58 62.70 -7.53
CA ASP A 37 27.01 61.47 -6.88
C ASP A 37 27.12 60.38 -7.94
N GLY A 38 28.33 59.83 -8.06
CA GLY A 38 28.59 58.63 -8.82
C GLY A 38 27.74 57.50 -8.26
N GLY A 39 26.70 57.13 -9.00
CA GLY A 39 25.88 55.97 -8.69
C GLY A 39 26.78 54.77 -8.46
N THR A 40 26.74 54.20 -7.26
CA THR A 40 27.30 52.88 -7.01
C THR A 40 26.77 51.93 -8.07
N PRO A 41 27.63 51.22 -8.82
CA PRO A 41 27.18 50.25 -9.81
C PRO A 41 26.20 49.27 -9.16
N PRO A 42 25.21 48.74 -9.91
CA PRO A 42 24.45 47.60 -9.45
C PRO A 42 25.45 46.52 -9.01
N PRO A 43 25.20 45.77 -7.92
CA PRO A 43 26.09 44.68 -7.54
C PRO A 43 26.31 43.79 -8.77
N PRO A 44 27.55 43.35 -9.04
CA PRO A 44 27.84 42.52 -10.20
C PRO A 44 26.88 41.33 -10.22
N ALA A 45 26.31 41.00 -11.38
CA ALA A 45 25.56 39.76 -11.52
C ALA A 45 26.46 38.61 -11.05
N ALA A 46 25.97 37.83 -10.07
CA ALA A 46 26.72 36.71 -9.54
C ALA A 46 27.17 35.80 -10.69
N SER A 47 28.42 35.35 -10.66
CA SER A 47 28.89 34.39 -11.66
C SER A 47 28.08 33.10 -11.54
N VAL A 48 27.99 32.32 -12.63
CA VAL A 48 27.30 31.02 -12.62
C VAL A 48 27.84 30.14 -11.48
N ALA A 49 29.15 30.15 -11.25
CA ALA A 49 29.79 29.43 -10.15
C ALA A 49 29.27 29.88 -8.77
N GLN A 50 29.14 31.18 -8.53
CA GLN A 50 28.61 31.73 -7.27
C GLN A 50 27.13 31.35 -7.08
N ALA A 51 26.34 31.41 -8.15
CA ALA A 51 24.94 31.02 -8.12
C ALA A 51 24.77 29.53 -7.79
N LEU A 52 25.57 28.66 -8.41
CA LEU A 52 25.56 27.22 -8.14
C LEU A 52 26.05 26.87 -6.73
N ALA A 53 27.08 27.56 -6.22
CA ALA A 53 27.53 27.39 -4.84
C ALA A 53 26.42 27.79 -3.85
N THR A 54 25.78 28.93 -4.08
CA THR A 54 24.66 29.42 -3.25
C THR A 54 23.47 28.47 -3.28
N ALA A 55 23.10 27.98 -4.47
CA ALA A 55 22.02 27.02 -4.63
C ALA A 55 22.36 25.67 -3.98
N GLY A 56 23.60 25.19 -4.12
CA GLY A 56 24.06 23.94 -3.52
C GLY A 56 24.03 23.97 -1.99
N ALA A 57 24.22 25.14 -1.37
CA ALA A 57 24.12 25.31 0.08
C ALA A 57 22.69 25.14 0.62
N GLN A 58 21.66 25.20 -0.24
CA GLN A 58 20.28 25.01 0.14
C GLN A 58 19.89 23.52 0.05
N ALA A 59 19.51 22.91 1.18
CA ALA A 59 19.09 21.51 1.23
C ALA A 59 17.88 21.20 0.32
N SER A 60 17.03 22.19 0.03
CA SER A 60 15.91 22.06 -0.91
C SER A 60 16.33 21.87 -2.37
N ASN A 61 17.58 22.15 -2.71
CA ASN A 61 18.15 21.94 -4.04
C ASN A 61 18.99 20.67 -4.12
N ASP A 62 19.15 19.92 -3.02
CA ASP A 62 19.83 18.63 -3.05
C ASP A 62 19.19 17.75 -4.13
N THR A 63 20.00 17.15 -4.98
CA THR A 63 19.52 16.42 -6.16
C THR A 63 18.73 15.15 -5.77
N SER A 64 18.92 14.65 -4.55
CA SER A 64 18.12 13.57 -3.98
C SER A 64 16.74 14.00 -3.49
N VAL A 65 16.54 15.30 -3.28
CA VAL A 65 15.29 15.89 -2.76
C VAL A 65 14.50 16.57 -3.89
N ASN A 66 15.20 17.26 -4.80
CA ASN A 66 14.60 18.03 -5.88
C ASN A 66 15.20 17.64 -7.24
N SER A 67 14.48 16.79 -7.97
CA SER A 67 14.88 16.29 -9.29
C SER A 67 14.92 17.36 -10.39
N THR A 68 14.40 18.57 -10.15
CA THR A 68 14.43 19.67 -11.13
C THR A 68 15.54 20.68 -10.89
N ALA A 69 16.09 20.74 -9.67
CA ALA A 69 17.11 21.72 -9.27
C ALA A 69 18.37 21.63 -10.16
N SER A 70 18.75 20.42 -10.58
CA SER A 70 19.88 20.16 -11.48
C SER A 70 19.85 20.99 -12.77
N PHE A 71 18.68 21.42 -13.23
CA PHE A 71 18.51 22.17 -14.47
C PHE A 71 18.00 23.59 -14.22
N ALA A 72 17.02 23.74 -13.32
CA ALA A 72 16.36 25.01 -13.09
C ALA A 72 17.34 26.10 -12.63
N VAL A 73 18.29 25.77 -11.76
CA VAL A 73 19.29 26.72 -11.26
C VAL A 73 20.16 27.25 -12.40
N LEU A 74 20.60 26.38 -13.33
CA LEU A 74 21.38 26.79 -14.49
C LEU A 74 20.56 27.69 -15.43
N GLN A 75 19.34 27.25 -15.75
CA GLN A 75 18.44 27.98 -16.66
C GLN A 75 18.13 29.39 -16.15
N GLN A 76 17.95 29.55 -14.83
CA GLN A 76 17.70 30.85 -14.19
C GLN A 76 18.92 31.77 -14.18
N ASN A 77 20.13 31.21 -14.28
CA ASN A 77 21.40 31.93 -14.28
C ASN A 77 22.05 32.00 -15.67
N GLY A 78 21.24 31.94 -16.73
CA GLY A 78 21.68 32.22 -18.11
C GLY A 78 22.37 31.06 -18.83
N VAL A 79 22.49 29.88 -18.21
CA VAL A 79 23.01 28.67 -18.86
C VAL A 79 21.83 27.82 -19.33
N PRO A 80 21.60 27.65 -20.65
CA PRO A 80 20.48 26.85 -21.13
C PRO A 80 20.65 25.39 -20.71
N ALA A 81 19.62 24.81 -20.11
CA ALA A 81 19.63 23.41 -19.70
C ALA A 81 19.73 22.46 -20.91
N PHE A 82 19.20 22.85 -22.07
CA PHE A 82 19.31 22.12 -23.32
C PHE A 82 19.54 23.06 -24.51
N THR A 83 20.37 22.61 -25.47
CA THR A 83 20.58 23.29 -26.74
C THR A 83 20.44 22.29 -27.88
N ILE A 84 19.53 22.54 -28.81
CA ILE A 84 19.41 21.73 -30.03
C ILE A 84 20.56 22.11 -31.00
N ALA A 85 21.32 21.11 -31.40
CA ALA A 85 22.40 21.18 -32.37
C ALA A 85 22.61 19.77 -32.96
N SER A 86 23.57 19.62 -33.87
CA SER A 86 23.99 18.31 -34.40
C SER A 86 25.45 18.06 -33.97
N PRO A 87 25.71 17.44 -32.80
CA PRO A 87 24.75 16.87 -31.83
C PRO A 87 24.25 17.86 -30.76
N ALA A 88 23.10 17.54 -30.15
CA ALA A 88 22.48 18.32 -29.08
C ALA A 88 23.25 18.24 -27.75
N LYS A 89 23.09 19.25 -26.91
CA LYS A 89 23.79 19.37 -25.61
C LYS A 89 22.83 19.57 -24.45
N VAL A 90 23.19 19.04 -23.28
CA VAL A 90 22.48 19.21 -22.01
C VAL A 90 23.44 19.76 -20.96
N ASN A 91 23.06 20.81 -20.26
CA ASN A 91 23.80 21.32 -19.11
C ASN A 91 23.04 21.00 -17.82
N PHE A 92 23.74 20.44 -16.83
CA PHE A 92 23.14 20.07 -15.54
C PHE A 92 24.15 20.19 -14.40
N ALA A 93 23.67 20.55 -13.22
CA ALA A 93 24.43 20.52 -11.97
C ALA A 93 23.96 19.35 -11.10
N VAL A 94 24.84 18.87 -10.23
CA VAL A 94 24.50 17.89 -9.20
C VAL A 94 24.83 18.51 -7.86
N PHE A 95 23.86 18.58 -6.97
CA PHE A 95 24.00 19.15 -5.63
C PHE A 95 23.87 18.04 -4.59
N SER A 96 24.81 18.00 -3.67
CA SER A 96 24.81 17.08 -2.54
C SER A 96 25.54 17.73 -1.38
N ASP A 97 25.02 17.55 -0.16
CA ASP A 97 25.72 17.92 1.08
C ASP A 97 26.21 19.39 1.08
N GLY A 98 25.38 20.31 0.59
CA GLY A 98 25.67 21.74 0.63
C GLY A 98 26.52 22.29 -0.52
N LYS A 99 26.87 21.48 -1.54
CA LYS A 99 27.75 21.92 -2.63
C LYS A 99 27.50 21.23 -3.98
N PRO A 100 27.99 21.79 -5.09
CA PRO A 100 28.07 21.08 -6.37
C PRO A 100 29.01 19.86 -6.29
N VAL A 101 28.62 18.75 -6.91
CA VAL A 101 29.39 17.51 -7.01
C VAL A 101 30.21 17.54 -8.31
N SER A 102 31.52 17.28 -8.22
CA SER A 102 32.46 17.28 -9.35
C SER A 102 32.96 15.89 -9.78
N SER A 103 32.54 14.83 -9.08
CA SER A 103 33.05 13.46 -9.26
C SER A 103 32.16 12.54 -10.12
N VAL A 104 31.15 13.08 -10.80
CA VAL A 104 30.26 12.30 -11.67
C VAL A 104 31.01 11.85 -12.93
N ALA A 105 31.04 10.53 -13.16
CA ALA A 105 31.63 9.91 -14.34
C ALA A 105 30.57 9.59 -15.41
N LEU A 106 31.00 9.45 -16.68
CA LEU A 106 30.12 9.12 -17.81
C LEU A 106 29.32 7.83 -17.58
N GLY A 107 29.91 6.82 -16.94
CA GLY A 107 29.26 5.55 -16.61
C GLY A 107 28.19 5.65 -15.52
N SER A 108 28.14 6.76 -14.80
CA SER A 108 27.17 7.01 -13.72
C SER A 108 25.96 7.81 -14.17
N VAL A 109 25.89 8.18 -15.46
CA VAL A 109 24.78 8.94 -16.05
C VAL A 109 24.26 8.27 -17.31
N SER A 110 22.95 8.27 -17.51
CA SER A 110 22.32 7.93 -18.80
C SER A 110 21.19 8.90 -19.11
N PHE A 111 21.13 9.42 -20.34
CA PHE A 111 20.18 10.46 -20.73
C PHE A 111 19.07 9.88 -21.59
N ALA A 112 17.82 10.18 -21.26
CA ALA A 112 16.66 9.90 -22.09
C ALA A 112 16.01 11.23 -22.53
N ILE A 113 15.47 11.25 -23.74
CA ILE A 113 14.78 12.43 -24.29
C ILE A 113 13.57 12.03 -25.12
N ALA A 114 12.46 12.73 -24.90
CA ALA A 114 11.19 12.54 -25.62
C ALA A 114 10.49 13.88 -25.84
N LYS A 115 9.57 13.90 -26.80
CA LYS A 115 8.58 14.97 -26.97
C LYS A 115 7.22 14.55 -26.47
N LEU A 116 6.44 15.50 -25.97
CA LEU A 116 5.04 15.33 -25.66
C LEU A 116 4.22 15.65 -26.91
N VAL A 117 3.56 14.63 -27.44
CA VAL A 117 2.63 14.75 -28.57
C VAL A 117 1.22 14.88 -28.01
N PRO A 118 0.51 15.98 -28.26
CA PRO A 118 -0.88 16.13 -27.84
C PRO A 118 -1.77 15.03 -28.41
N GLY A 119 -2.74 14.63 -27.62
CA GLY A 119 -3.78 13.72 -28.03
C GLY A 119 -4.63 14.29 -29.16
N SER A 120 -5.19 13.41 -30.00
CA SER A 120 -6.13 13.77 -31.07
C SER A 120 -7.22 12.70 -31.16
N ASN A 121 -8.43 13.05 -31.58
CA ASN A 121 -9.54 12.09 -31.75
C ASN A 121 -9.82 11.24 -30.48
N GLY A 122 -9.81 11.90 -29.31
CA GLY A 122 -10.02 11.25 -28.01
C GLY A 122 -8.79 10.57 -27.40
N ASP A 123 -7.68 10.47 -28.13
CA ASP A 123 -6.43 9.95 -27.56
C ASP A 123 -5.90 10.88 -26.45
N PRO A 124 -5.23 10.33 -25.42
CA PRO A 124 -4.47 11.11 -24.46
C PRO A 124 -3.17 11.62 -25.07
N ASP A 125 -2.62 12.70 -24.51
CA ASP A 125 -1.25 13.10 -24.81
C ASP A 125 -0.27 11.96 -24.48
N LYS A 126 0.75 11.81 -25.32
CA LYS A 126 1.72 10.72 -25.23
C LYS A 126 3.15 11.24 -25.35
N TRP A 127 4.02 10.67 -24.52
CA TRP A 127 5.46 10.81 -24.71
C TRP A 127 5.88 9.97 -25.91
N VAL A 128 6.77 10.52 -26.74
CA VAL A 128 7.39 9.81 -27.87
C VAL A 128 8.90 10.01 -27.76
N SER A 129 9.62 8.94 -27.48
CA SER A 129 11.08 8.96 -27.37
C SER A 129 11.72 9.35 -28.70
N TYR A 130 12.88 10.00 -28.65
CA TYR A 130 13.73 10.17 -29.83
C TYR A 130 14.73 9.05 -30.01
N VAL A 131 14.97 8.23 -28.98
CA VAL A 131 16.00 7.18 -29.02
C VAL A 131 15.35 5.83 -28.79
N TYR A 132 15.52 4.94 -29.75
CA TYR A 132 15.06 3.55 -29.69
C TYR A 132 16.24 2.60 -29.83
N ARG A 133 16.12 1.43 -29.19
CA ARG A 133 16.92 0.24 -29.48
C ARG A 133 16.05 -0.84 -30.10
N THR A 134 16.66 -1.70 -30.91
CA THR A 134 16.03 -2.94 -31.37
C THR A 134 16.37 -4.06 -30.40
N GLU A 135 15.36 -4.62 -29.76
CA GLU A 135 15.44 -5.90 -29.07
C GLU A 135 15.28 -7.02 -30.08
N VAL A 136 16.22 -7.97 -30.08
CA VAL A 136 16.13 -9.20 -30.85
C VAL A 136 15.81 -10.32 -29.87
N ALA A 137 14.66 -10.97 -30.03
CA ALA A 137 14.20 -11.97 -29.09
C ALA A 137 15.02 -13.25 -29.24
N THR A 138 15.34 -13.88 -28.11
CA THR A 138 15.86 -15.25 -28.14
C THR A 138 14.71 -16.21 -28.48
N ALA A 139 14.84 -17.00 -29.56
CA ALA A 139 13.75 -17.82 -30.07
C ALA A 139 13.13 -18.79 -29.04
N THR A 140 13.93 -19.27 -28.08
CA THR A 140 13.52 -20.21 -27.03
C THR A 140 12.96 -19.54 -25.76
N VAL A 141 12.79 -18.22 -25.79
CA VAL A 141 12.41 -17.42 -24.62
C VAL A 141 11.06 -16.75 -24.88
N GLY A 142 10.09 -17.04 -24.02
CA GLY A 142 8.77 -16.45 -24.06
C GLY A 142 7.71 -17.46 -23.57
N PRO A 143 6.42 -17.13 -23.73
CA PRO A 143 5.34 -18.06 -23.39
C PRO A 143 5.54 -19.41 -24.08
N ASN A 144 5.40 -20.50 -23.32
CA ASN A 144 5.61 -21.87 -23.81
C ASN A 144 6.98 -22.13 -24.47
N GLY A 145 8.01 -21.37 -24.08
CA GLY A 145 9.36 -21.54 -24.61
C GLY A 145 9.58 -20.95 -26.01
N ALA A 146 8.72 -20.04 -26.46
CA ALA A 146 8.87 -19.36 -27.75
C ALA A 146 8.63 -17.86 -27.64
N ALA A 147 9.44 -17.06 -28.33
CA ALA A 147 9.22 -15.62 -28.44
C ALA A 147 7.97 -15.32 -29.26
N VAL A 148 7.16 -14.36 -28.81
CA VAL A 148 5.95 -13.93 -29.54
C VAL A 148 6.30 -13.12 -30.79
N LEU A 149 7.35 -12.29 -30.71
CA LEU A 149 7.88 -11.51 -31.83
C LEU A 149 9.37 -11.82 -32.03
N PRO A 150 9.88 -11.85 -33.26
CA PRO A 150 11.32 -12.03 -33.51
C PRO A 150 12.15 -10.83 -33.04
N GLN A 151 11.58 -9.63 -33.09
CA GLN A 151 12.20 -8.40 -32.62
C GLN A 151 11.14 -7.35 -32.30
N ALA A 152 11.49 -6.39 -31.44
CA ALA A 152 10.66 -5.24 -31.12
C ALA A 152 11.51 -3.98 -30.92
N LEU A 153 10.91 -2.80 -31.12
CA LEU A 153 11.53 -1.54 -30.75
C LEU A 153 11.23 -1.22 -29.29
N GLN A 154 12.22 -0.64 -28.62
CA GLN A 154 12.09 -0.17 -27.25
C GLN A 154 12.73 1.20 -27.11
N ALA A 155 11.96 2.17 -26.61
CA ALA A 155 12.54 3.46 -26.24
C ALA A 155 13.62 3.27 -25.17
N THR A 156 14.72 4.01 -25.30
CA THR A 156 15.93 3.82 -24.50
C THR A 156 16.66 5.15 -24.28
N THR A 157 17.76 5.10 -23.53
CA THR A 157 18.68 6.22 -23.35
C THR A 157 19.64 6.37 -24.53
N ASP A 158 20.18 7.58 -24.71
CA ASP A 158 21.26 7.88 -25.63
C ASP A 158 22.44 6.92 -25.45
N PRO A 159 22.96 6.31 -26.54
CA PRO A 159 24.07 5.38 -26.44
C PRO A 159 25.37 6.10 -26.08
N LYS A 160 26.22 5.42 -25.31
CA LYS A 160 27.59 5.89 -25.06
C LYS A 160 28.42 5.87 -26.34
N GLN A 161 29.38 6.78 -26.42
CA GLN A 161 30.42 6.70 -27.44
C GLN A 161 31.28 5.46 -27.19
N SER A 162 31.56 4.73 -28.27
CA SER A 162 32.44 3.54 -28.23
C SER A 162 33.91 3.91 -28.37
N ASP A 163 34.22 5.05 -28.98
CA ASP A 163 35.57 5.61 -29.01
C ASP A 163 35.89 6.35 -27.71
N ALA A 164 37.06 6.11 -27.12
CA ALA A 164 37.44 6.67 -25.82
C ALA A 164 37.59 8.20 -25.85
N THR A 165 38.07 8.77 -26.96
CA THR A 165 38.25 10.22 -27.12
C THR A 165 36.89 10.91 -27.22
N LEU A 166 35.99 10.37 -28.04
CA LEU A 166 34.61 10.86 -28.14
C LEU A 166 33.83 10.68 -26.83
N ALA A 167 34.10 9.60 -26.09
CA ALA A 167 33.48 9.37 -24.77
C ALA A 167 33.93 10.42 -23.75
N ALA A 168 35.21 10.81 -23.73
CA ALA A 168 35.70 11.88 -22.87
C ALA A 168 35.03 13.24 -23.18
N GLY A 169 34.70 13.49 -24.46
CA GLY A 169 33.92 14.67 -24.87
C GLY A 169 32.40 14.55 -24.65
N GLN A 170 31.90 13.36 -24.31
CA GLN A 170 30.47 13.10 -24.14
C GLN A 170 29.95 13.66 -22.81
N LEU A 171 30.78 13.70 -21.76
CA LEU A 171 30.47 14.35 -20.49
C LEU A 171 31.67 15.17 -20.02
N VAL A 172 31.51 16.48 -19.96
CA VAL A 172 32.56 17.43 -19.55
C VAL A 172 32.12 18.15 -18.29
N TYR A 173 32.98 18.22 -17.28
CA TYR A 173 32.79 19.08 -16.11
C TYR A 173 33.37 20.46 -16.38
N ASN A 174 32.55 21.50 -16.25
CA ASN A 174 32.94 22.88 -16.51
C ASN A 174 33.48 23.55 -15.22
N PRO A 175 34.43 24.49 -15.32
CA PRO A 175 35.00 25.20 -14.17
C PRO A 175 33.98 25.89 -13.27
N ASP A 176 32.84 26.31 -13.84
CA ASP A 176 31.76 26.96 -13.10
C ASP A 176 30.94 26.00 -12.22
N GLY A 177 31.21 24.69 -12.23
CA GLY A 177 30.61 23.76 -11.27
C GLY A 177 29.43 22.94 -11.80
N TYR A 178 29.28 22.82 -13.13
CA TYR A 178 28.23 22.05 -13.78
C TYR A 178 28.78 21.17 -14.91
N TYR A 179 28.00 20.21 -15.37
CA TYR A 179 28.36 19.29 -16.44
C TYR A 179 27.67 19.66 -17.75
N THR A 180 28.36 19.42 -18.87
CA THR A 180 27.78 19.40 -20.21
C THR A 180 27.82 17.97 -20.74
N TYR A 181 26.66 17.43 -21.10
CA TYR A 181 26.51 16.18 -21.84
C TYR A 181 26.24 16.45 -23.32
N THR A 182 26.98 15.78 -24.20
CA THR A 182 26.78 15.86 -25.65
C THR A 182 26.16 14.55 -26.14
N PHE A 183 25.00 14.61 -26.80
CA PHE A 183 24.33 13.42 -27.31
C PHE A 183 25.18 12.72 -28.39
N ARG A 184 25.08 11.39 -28.45
CA ARG A 184 25.56 10.63 -29.62
C ARG A 184 24.49 10.60 -30.70
N THR A 185 23.21 10.49 -30.31
CA THR A 185 22.08 10.60 -31.22
C THR A 185 21.97 12.00 -31.79
N ASP A 186 21.93 12.12 -33.13
CA ASP A 186 21.56 13.37 -33.77
C ASP A 186 20.03 13.51 -33.80
N LEU A 187 19.50 14.32 -32.89
CA LEU A 187 18.05 14.52 -32.76
C LEU A 187 17.44 15.25 -33.96
N LYS A 188 18.25 15.92 -34.80
CA LYS A 188 17.76 16.58 -36.01
C LYS A 188 17.65 15.64 -37.20
N ASP A 189 18.24 14.45 -37.11
CA ASP A 189 18.20 13.44 -38.16
C ASP A 189 17.20 12.31 -37.80
N PRO A 190 15.98 12.33 -38.38
CA PRO A 190 14.98 11.27 -38.15
C PRO A 190 15.38 9.91 -38.75
N ALA A 191 16.45 9.85 -39.54
CA ALA A 191 17.02 8.61 -40.07
C ALA A 191 18.31 8.17 -39.34
N TRP A 192 18.70 8.87 -38.27
CA TRP A 192 19.90 8.56 -37.51
C TRP A 192 19.88 7.11 -37.01
N THR A 193 21.00 6.43 -37.18
CA THR A 193 21.24 5.08 -36.66
C THR A 193 22.66 4.97 -36.11
N ALA A 194 22.84 4.10 -35.12
CA ALA A 194 24.16 3.73 -34.63
C ALA A 194 24.14 2.33 -34.03
N THR A 195 25.34 1.77 -33.86
CA THR A 195 25.54 0.52 -33.13
C THR A 195 26.47 0.78 -31.94
N SER A 196 26.11 0.24 -30.78
CA SER A 196 26.96 0.21 -29.59
C SER A 196 27.03 -1.22 -29.06
N GLY A 197 28.20 -1.84 -29.14
CA GLY A 197 28.34 -3.28 -28.96
C GLY A 197 27.51 -4.03 -30.00
N THR A 198 26.61 -4.90 -29.54
CA THR A 198 25.66 -5.63 -30.41
C THR A 198 24.30 -4.95 -30.55
N THR A 199 24.07 -3.85 -29.82
CA THR A 199 22.77 -3.18 -29.79
C THR A 199 22.69 -2.11 -30.89
N LYS A 200 21.64 -2.18 -31.70
CA LYS A 200 21.31 -1.16 -32.71
C LYS A 200 20.41 -0.09 -32.11
N TYR A 201 20.71 1.16 -32.44
CA TYR A 201 19.99 2.36 -32.02
C TYR A 201 19.49 3.12 -33.24
N SER A 202 18.35 3.80 -33.10
CA SER A 202 17.84 4.69 -34.14
C SER A 202 16.92 5.78 -33.57
N THR A 203 16.68 6.82 -34.38
CA THR A 203 15.61 7.80 -34.14
C THR A 203 14.25 7.36 -34.66
N ASN A 204 14.20 6.25 -35.42
CA ASN A 204 12.98 5.60 -35.88
C ASN A 204 11.98 6.56 -36.57
N GLY A 205 12.48 7.52 -37.36
CA GLY A 205 11.64 8.48 -38.07
C GLY A 205 11.08 9.61 -37.20
N VAL A 206 11.41 9.66 -35.91
CA VAL A 206 10.88 10.68 -34.99
C VAL A 206 11.55 12.03 -35.25
N ALA A 207 10.82 12.94 -35.90
CA ALA A 207 11.28 14.30 -36.15
C ALA A 207 11.27 15.17 -34.89
N PHE A 208 12.28 16.02 -34.74
CA PHE A 208 12.34 17.05 -33.70
C PHE A 208 11.43 18.24 -34.04
N GLU A 209 10.45 18.53 -33.18
CA GLU A 209 9.49 19.61 -33.36
C GLU A 209 9.69 20.69 -32.27
N PRO A 210 10.42 21.78 -32.51
CA PRO A 210 10.90 22.70 -31.45
C PRO A 210 9.78 23.34 -30.60
N ASN A 211 8.59 23.51 -31.17
CA ASN A 211 7.43 24.10 -30.51
C ASN A 211 6.69 23.13 -29.57
N ARG A 212 7.05 21.84 -29.57
CA ARG A 212 6.50 20.86 -28.61
C ARG A 212 7.21 20.97 -27.28
N THR A 213 6.53 20.58 -26.21
CA THR A 213 7.20 20.31 -24.94
C THR A 213 8.03 19.04 -25.06
N HIS A 214 9.27 19.10 -24.58
CA HIS A 214 10.24 18.03 -24.50
C HIS A 214 10.57 17.76 -23.05
N ARG A 215 11.02 16.53 -22.77
CA ARG A 215 11.63 16.18 -21.50
C ARG A 215 12.98 15.56 -21.75
N VAL A 216 13.99 16.07 -21.04
CA VAL A 216 15.25 15.35 -20.82
C VAL A 216 15.26 14.83 -19.39
N ALA A 217 15.71 13.59 -19.20
CA ALA A 217 15.83 12.98 -17.89
C ALA A 217 17.12 12.17 -17.77
N ILE A 218 17.70 12.13 -16.58
CA ILE A 218 18.99 11.50 -16.30
C ILE A 218 18.79 10.33 -15.34
N GLN A 219 19.24 9.13 -15.66
CA GLN A 219 19.55 8.14 -14.64
C GLN A 219 20.92 8.48 -14.07
N LEU A 220 20.96 9.04 -12.86
CA LEU A 220 22.18 9.56 -12.24
C LEU A 220 22.51 8.79 -10.96
N SER A 221 23.80 8.52 -10.77
CA SER A 221 24.34 8.06 -9.50
C SER A 221 25.61 8.81 -9.11
N TYR A 222 25.77 9.06 -7.81
CA TYR A 222 26.95 9.72 -7.24
C TYR A 222 27.16 9.27 -5.79
N LYS A 223 28.33 9.58 -5.21
CA LYS A 223 28.58 9.36 -3.78
C LYS A 223 28.36 10.66 -3.01
N ASN A 224 27.57 10.60 -1.94
CA ASN A 224 27.44 11.73 -1.00
C ASN A 224 28.71 11.87 -0.13
N ALA A 225 28.75 12.88 0.74
CA ALA A 225 29.87 13.11 1.65
C ALA A 225 30.14 11.93 2.61
N ALA A 226 29.11 11.13 2.92
CA ALA A 226 29.24 9.90 3.71
C ALA A 226 29.76 8.69 2.90
N GLY A 227 30.01 8.85 1.60
CA GLY A 227 30.46 7.78 0.70
C GLY A 227 29.34 6.84 0.25
N GLU A 228 28.08 7.13 0.59
CA GLU A 228 26.91 6.34 0.21
C GLU A 228 26.55 6.59 -1.26
N LEU A 229 26.21 5.52 -1.98
CA LEU A 229 25.78 5.61 -3.37
C LEU A 229 24.34 6.12 -3.45
N VAL A 230 24.17 7.35 -3.92
CA VAL A 230 22.88 7.98 -4.18
C VAL A 230 22.46 7.69 -5.61
N ARG A 231 21.20 7.32 -5.82
CA ARG A 231 20.59 7.08 -7.14
C ARG A 231 19.32 7.90 -7.28
N VAL A 232 19.26 8.71 -8.33
CA VAL A 232 18.25 9.75 -8.54
C VAL A 232 17.94 9.89 -10.03
N ASN A 233 16.76 10.43 -10.35
CA ASN A 233 16.41 10.72 -11.74
C ASN A 233 16.03 12.19 -12.00
N PRO A 234 17.02 13.10 -12.10
CA PRO A 234 16.75 14.48 -12.46
C PRO A 234 16.08 14.60 -13.83
N TYR A 235 15.16 15.55 -13.98
CA TYR A 235 14.52 15.83 -15.27
C TYR A 235 14.22 17.32 -15.48
N PHE A 236 14.04 17.69 -16.74
CA PHE A 236 13.68 19.04 -17.14
C PHE A 236 12.73 19.03 -18.35
N ASP A 237 11.67 19.82 -18.22
CA ASP A 237 10.63 20.01 -19.24
C ASP A 237 10.84 21.35 -19.95
N PHE A 238 10.88 21.35 -21.28
CA PHE A 238 11.23 22.54 -22.05
C PHE A 238 10.61 22.57 -23.46
N THR A 239 10.41 23.77 -24.00
CA THR A 239 10.32 24.01 -25.44
C THR A 239 11.64 24.58 -25.94
N VAL A 240 11.80 24.75 -27.26
CA VAL A 240 13.03 25.35 -27.83
C VAL A 240 12.72 26.70 -28.46
N GLY A 241 13.48 27.71 -28.07
CA GLY A 241 13.42 29.06 -28.65
C GLY A 241 14.04 29.12 -30.05
N ALA A 242 13.84 30.24 -30.75
CA ALA A 242 14.39 30.44 -32.10
C ALA A 242 15.93 30.38 -32.15
N ASP A 243 16.60 30.67 -31.02
CA ASP A 243 18.05 30.57 -30.87
C ASP A 243 18.56 29.14 -30.57
N GLY A 244 17.66 28.15 -30.60
CA GLY A 244 17.97 26.75 -30.35
C GLY A 244 18.14 26.39 -28.86
N LYS A 245 17.86 27.31 -27.94
CA LYS A 245 18.02 27.07 -26.50
C LYS A 245 16.71 26.72 -25.82
N SER A 246 16.81 26.00 -24.71
CA SER A 246 15.67 25.62 -23.90
C SER A 246 14.96 26.81 -23.26
N VAL A 247 13.64 26.77 -23.29
CA VAL A 247 12.73 27.61 -22.52
C VAL A 247 11.94 26.68 -21.61
N ALA A 248 11.98 26.92 -20.30
CA ALA A 248 11.28 26.08 -19.33
C ALA A 248 9.78 25.99 -19.68
N SER A 249 9.23 24.78 -19.59
CA SER A 249 7.84 24.50 -19.89
C SER A 249 7.25 23.58 -18.83
N THR A 250 5.92 23.54 -18.74
CA THR A 250 5.21 22.54 -17.95
C THR A 250 4.81 21.37 -18.86
N ALA A 251 4.90 20.15 -18.35
CA ALA A 251 4.55 18.95 -19.11
C ALA A 251 3.51 18.08 -18.38
N ARG A 252 3.24 16.92 -18.99
CA ARG A 252 2.33 15.88 -18.50
C ARG A 252 2.92 15.14 -17.29
N LYS A 253 2.38 15.41 -16.10
CA LYS A 253 2.69 14.74 -14.83
C LYS A 253 1.42 14.10 -14.25
N MET A 254 1.31 12.78 -14.42
CA MET A 254 0.11 12.01 -14.09
C MET A 254 0.13 11.44 -12.66
N VAL A 255 1.30 11.03 -12.17
CA VAL A 255 1.46 10.36 -10.87
C VAL A 255 2.79 10.79 -10.23
N ASP A 256 2.80 10.93 -8.91
CA ASP A 256 3.98 11.25 -8.11
C ASP A 256 4.55 9.96 -7.54
N ILE A 257 5.89 9.84 -7.49
CA ILE A 257 6.54 8.66 -6.94
C ILE A 257 6.22 8.45 -5.46
N ALA A 258 5.98 9.55 -4.73
CA ALA A 258 5.59 9.49 -3.32
C ALA A 258 4.31 8.66 -3.13
N THR A 259 3.35 8.76 -4.04
CA THR A 259 2.10 7.98 -3.99
C THR A 259 2.37 6.49 -4.17
N CYS A 260 3.31 6.10 -5.04
CA CYS A 260 3.72 4.69 -5.21
C CYS A 260 4.44 4.15 -3.96
N ASN A 261 5.29 4.98 -3.36
CA ASN A 261 6.10 4.62 -2.21
C ASN A 261 5.31 4.46 -0.91
N ASN A 262 4.02 4.84 -0.89
CA ASN A 262 3.11 4.44 0.19
C ASN A 262 3.07 2.91 0.38
N CYS A 263 3.25 2.14 -0.71
CA CYS A 263 3.32 0.67 -0.67
C CYS A 263 4.72 0.11 -0.94
N HIS A 264 5.54 0.81 -1.74
CA HIS A 264 6.81 0.28 -2.27
C HIS A 264 8.07 0.68 -1.49
N ASP A 265 7.95 1.43 -0.40
CA ASP A 265 9.04 2.08 0.36
C ASP A 265 9.84 3.07 -0.49
N LYS A 266 10.66 2.52 -1.38
CA LYS A 266 11.39 3.22 -2.41
C LYS A 266 11.42 2.35 -3.66
N LEU A 267 10.51 2.63 -4.58
CA LEU A 267 10.47 1.94 -5.86
C LEU A 267 11.78 2.20 -6.62
N ALA A 268 12.52 1.14 -6.90
CA ALA A 268 13.81 1.21 -7.56
C ALA A 268 13.98 0.04 -8.52
N LEU A 269 13.83 0.30 -9.82
CA LEU A 269 13.81 -0.72 -10.87
C LEU A 269 15.10 -0.72 -11.70
N HIS A 270 15.28 -1.78 -12.49
CA HIS A 270 16.41 -1.96 -13.42
C HIS A 270 17.79 -1.80 -12.76
N GLY A 271 18.05 -2.59 -11.72
CA GLY A 271 19.30 -2.50 -10.94
C GLY A 271 19.30 -1.36 -9.90
N GLY A 272 18.14 -0.75 -9.65
CA GLY A 272 17.92 0.25 -8.60
C GLY A 272 18.20 1.70 -8.99
N GLY A 273 18.54 1.95 -10.27
CA GLY A 273 18.84 3.30 -10.78
C GLY A 273 17.64 4.10 -11.26
N ARG A 274 16.46 3.47 -11.40
CA ARG A 274 15.25 4.10 -11.93
C ARG A 274 14.21 4.18 -10.82
N VAL A 275 14.01 5.38 -10.31
CA VAL A 275 13.35 5.69 -9.05
C VAL A 275 12.30 6.79 -9.17
N ASP A 276 12.09 7.38 -10.35
CA ASP A 276 11.10 8.44 -10.56
C ASP A 276 10.21 8.10 -11.77
N THR A 277 8.89 8.24 -11.60
CA THR A 277 7.91 8.01 -12.67
C THR A 277 8.14 8.94 -13.86
N GLN A 278 8.69 10.14 -13.62
CA GLN A 278 9.03 11.10 -14.68
C GLN A 278 10.18 10.63 -15.57
N TYR A 279 11.03 9.72 -15.07
CA TYR A 279 12.05 9.01 -15.85
C TYR A 279 11.48 7.75 -16.49
N CYS A 280 10.64 6.99 -15.79
CA CYS A 280 10.03 5.76 -16.31
C CYS A 280 9.31 5.99 -17.65
N VAL A 281 8.52 7.07 -17.75
CA VAL A 281 7.77 7.44 -18.97
C VAL A 281 8.67 7.74 -20.17
N MET A 282 9.98 7.93 -19.98
CA MET A 282 10.89 8.19 -21.08
C MET A 282 11.18 6.94 -21.92
N CYS A 283 11.05 5.76 -21.33
CA CYS A 283 11.20 4.48 -22.01
C CYS A 283 9.86 3.71 -22.09
N HIS A 284 9.06 3.77 -21.02
CA HIS A 284 7.73 3.17 -20.96
C HIS A 284 6.69 4.10 -21.58
N ASN A 285 6.85 4.42 -22.87
CA ASN A 285 5.92 5.22 -23.65
C ASN A 285 5.39 4.46 -24.88
N THR A 286 4.66 5.15 -25.75
CA THR A 286 4.05 4.53 -26.92
C THR A 286 5.11 4.05 -27.90
N GLY A 287 4.96 2.81 -28.39
CA GLY A 287 5.91 2.19 -29.33
C GLY A 287 6.99 1.32 -28.68
N THR A 288 6.93 1.09 -27.37
CA THR A 288 7.80 0.15 -26.65
C THR A 288 7.08 -1.17 -26.39
N THR A 289 7.67 -2.27 -26.84
CA THR A 289 7.14 -3.64 -26.67
C THR A 289 8.24 -4.58 -26.20
N ASP A 290 7.90 -5.57 -25.36
CA ASP A 290 8.75 -6.74 -25.09
C ASP A 290 8.54 -7.76 -26.22
N ALA A 291 9.58 -8.05 -26.99
CA ALA A 291 9.52 -8.99 -28.11
C ALA A 291 9.19 -10.41 -27.65
N ASN A 292 9.67 -10.82 -26.48
CA ASN A 292 9.50 -12.18 -25.98
C ASN A 292 8.05 -12.45 -25.57
N SER A 293 7.39 -11.53 -24.87
CA SER A 293 5.97 -11.66 -24.50
C SER A 293 4.98 -11.08 -25.50
N GLY A 294 5.42 -10.17 -26.38
CA GLY A 294 4.56 -9.34 -27.22
C GLY A 294 3.80 -8.25 -26.45
N ASN A 295 4.01 -8.12 -25.13
CA ASN A 295 3.31 -7.12 -24.33
C ASN A 295 3.84 -5.71 -24.58
N VAL A 296 2.91 -4.77 -24.73
CA VAL A 296 3.20 -3.33 -24.80
C VAL A 296 3.63 -2.85 -23.40
N LEU A 297 4.71 -2.08 -23.36
CA LEU A 297 5.35 -1.62 -22.12
C LEU A 297 5.09 -0.15 -21.81
N THR A 298 4.13 0.49 -22.48
CA THR A 298 3.69 1.84 -22.11
C THR A 298 3.28 1.86 -20.62
N LEU A 299 3.70 2.90 -19.89
CA LEU A 299 3.65 2.92 -18.43
C LEU A 299 2.23 2.68 -17.88
N SER A 300 1.21 3.28 -18.48
CA SER A 300 -0.19 3.07 -18.07
C SER A 300 -0.61 1.61 -18.20
N THR A 301 -0.37 0.99 -19.36
CA THR A 301 -0.71 -0.41 -19.62
C THR A 301 0.05 -1.34 -18.69
N MET A 302 1.37 -1.15 -18.57
CA MET A 302 2.22 -2.01 -17.75
C MET A 302 1.86 -1.92 -16.27
N VAL A 303 1.77 -0.70 -15.72
CA VAL A 303 1.49 -0.51 -14.29
C VAL A 303 0.11 -1.03 -13.94
N HIS A 304 -0.93 -0.74 -14.74
CA HIS A 304 -2.26 -1.27 -14.47
C HIS A 304 -2.28 -2.80 -14.54
N LYS A 305 -1.68 -3.44 -15.57
CA LYS A 305 -1.68 -4.90 -15.68
C LYS A 305 -0.91 -5.58 -14.55
N ILE A 306 0.20 -4.99 -14.08
CA ILE A 306 0.93 -5.50 -12.89
C ILE A 306 0.00 -5.50 -11.68
N HIS A 307 -0.67 -4.38 -11.38
CA HIS A 307 -1.52 -4.27 -10.18
C HIS A 307 -2.88 -4.97 -10.33
N ALA A 308 -3.32 -5.21 -11.56
CA ALA A 308 -4.47 -6.05 -11.89
C ALA A 308 -4.14 -7.54 -11.91
N GLY A 309 -2.87 -7.93 -11.71
CA GLY A 309 -2.35 -9.29 -11.83
C GLY A 309 -3.35 -10.41 -11.54
N ARG A 310 -3.76 -10.55 -10.28
CA ARG A 310 -4.70 -11.60 -9.85
C ARG A 310 -6.09 -11.48 -10.51
N LEU A 311 -6.60 -10.27 -10.66
CA LEU A 311 -7.87 -10.02 -11.35
C LEU A 311 -7.82 -10.51 -12.80
N LEU A 312 -6.71 -10.25 -13.51
CA LEU A 312 -6.49 -10.72 -14.87
C LEU A 312 -6.35 -12.25 -14.92
N HIS A 313 -5.62 -12.83 -13.97
CA HIS A 313 -5.41 -14.27 -13.86
C HIS A 313 -6.74 -15.02 -13.70
N GLU A 314 -7.63 -14.54 -12.83
CA GLU A 314 -8.97 -15.13 -12.62
C GLU A 314 -9.86 -15.03 -13.88
N GLN A 315 -9.57 -14.07 -14.75
CA GLN A 315 -10.23 -13.92 -16.03
C GLN A 315 -9.47 -14.63 -17.17
N GLY A 316 -8.43 -15.42 -16.86
CA GLY A 316 -7.69 -16.24 -17.83
C GLY A 316 -6.51 -15.56 -18.53
N GLU A 317 -6.02 -14.42 -18.03
CA GLU A 317 -4.83 -13.74 -18.55
C GLU A 317 -3.67 -13.76 -17.54
N ASN A 318 -2.55 -14.37 -17.92
CA ASN A 318 -1.30 -14.33 -17.15
C ASN A 318 -0.38 -13.21 -17.67
N TYR A 319 -0.39 -12.04 -17.03
CA TYR A 319 0.49 -10.95 -17.43
C TYR A 319 1.96 -11.26 -17.08
N THR A 320 2.78 -11.47 -18.10
CA THR A 320 4.20 -11.81 -17.96
C THR A 320 5.07 -10.93 -18.87
N ILE A 321 6.24 -10.53 -18.39
CA ILE A 321 7.27 -9.81 -19.15
C ILE A 321 8.59 -10.57 -19.01
N TRP A 322 9.37 -10.66 -20.09
CA TRP A 322 10.75 -11.14 -20.00
C TRP A 322 11.69 -9.94 -19.90
N GLY A 323 12.41 -9.89 -18.77
CA GLY A 323 13.22 -8.74 -18.39
C GLY A 323 14.70 -8.93 -18.69
N ASN A 324 15.53 -8.35 -17.83
CA ASN A 324 16.98 -8.40 -17.96
C ASN A 324 17.50 -9.85 -18.05
N SER A 325 18.39 -10.12 -19.01
CA SER A 325 18.93 -11.46 -19.24
C SER A 325 17.85 -12.53 -19.48
N ASN A 326 16.75 -12.18 -20.14
CA ASN A 326 15.65 -13.09 -20.48
C ASN A 326 14.96 -13.70 -19.23
N SER A 327 14.95 -13.02 -18.08
CA SER A 327 14.28 -13.51 -16.88
C SER A 327 12.76 -13.34 -16.96
N LYS A 328 12.00 -14.42 -16.75
CA LYS A 328 10.53 -14.37 -16.67
C LYS A 328 10.09 -13.59 -15.41
N HIS A 329 9.26 -12.57 -15.59
CA HIS A 329 8.54 -11.88 -14.52
C HIS A 329 7.05 -12.09 -14.71
N ASP A 330 6.47 -12.93 -13.85
CA ASP A 330 5.05 -13.26 -13.84
C ASP A 330 4.34 -12.46 -12.76
N TYR A 331 3.28 -11.74 -13.13
CA TYR A 331 2.52 -10.87 -12.22
C TYR A 331 1.15 -11.45 -11.85
N SER A 332 0.84 -12.68 -12.25
CA SER A 332 -0.46 -13.32 -11.93
C SER A 332 -0.74 -13.46 -10.43
N GLU A 333 0.30 -13.53 -9.59
CA GLU A 333 0.20 -13.59 -8.12
C GLU A 333 -0.05 -12.21 -7.46
N VAL A 334 0.01 -11.12 -8.22
CA VAL A 334 -0.12 -9.77 -7.64
C VAL A 334 -1.58 -9.48 -7.30
N GLY A 335 -1.92 -9.60 -6.03
CA GLY A 335 -3.15 -9.09 -5.43
C GLY A 335 -2.98 -7.65 -4.93
N PHE A 336 -3.81 -6.72 -5.42
CA PHE A 336 -3.80 -5.34 -4.94
C PHE A 336 -4.40 -5.29 -3.52
N PRO A 337 -3.74 -4.66 -2.51
CA PRO A 337 -4.14 -4.72 -1.09
C PRO A 337 -5.40 -3.90 -0.74
N GLN A 338 -6.06 -3.33 -1.75
CA GLN A 338 -7.26 -2.50 -1.68
C GLN A 338 -8.18 -2.87 -2.84
N PRO A 339 -9.43 -2.38 -2.89
CA PRO A 339 -10.22 -2.42 -4.12
C PRO A 339 -9.43 -1.78 -5.27
N ILE A 340 -9.17 -2.52 -6.34
CA ILE A 340 -8.44 -1.99 -7.52
C ILE A 340 -9.14 -0.80 -8.20
N ARG A 341 -10.43 -0.64 -7.92
CA ARG A 341 -11.25 0.52 -8.33
C ARG A 341 -10.92 1.80 -7.54
N ASN A 342 -10.11 1.73 -6.49
CA ASN A 342 -9.63 2.88 -5.75
C ASN A 342 -8.56 3.65 -6.54
N CYS A 343 -8.95 4.32 -7.63
CA CYS A 343 -8.02 4.99 -8.53
C CYS A 343 -7.17 6.07 -7.83
N VAL A 344 -7.71 6.68 -6.75
CA VAL A 344 -7.00 7.70 -5.97
C VAL A 344 -5.87 7.15 -5.11
N ALA A 345 -5.72 5.82 -5.03
CA ALA A 345 -4.53 5.20 -4.47
C ALA A 345 -3.26 5.53 -5.27
N CYS A 346 -3.40 5.87 -6.57
CA CYS A 346 -2.30 6.27 -7.44
C CYS A 346 -2.48 7.67 -8.05
N HIS A 347 -3.72 8.06 -8.32
CA HIS A 347 -4.05 9.28 -9.07
C HIS A 347 -4.60 10.38 -8.18
N ASP A 348 -3.92 11.51 -8.14
CA ASP A 348 -4.37 12.68 -7.38
C ASP A 348 -4.18 13.97 -8.20
N GLY A 349 -5.27 14.50 -8.76
CA GLY A 349 -5.25 15.79 -9.44
C GLY A 349 -5.18 17.01 -8.50
N ALA A 350 -5.44 16.83 -7.19
CA ALA A 350 -5.32 17.90 -6.21
C ALA A 350 -3.86 18.10 -5.76
N ASN A 351 -3.00 17.09 -5.92
CA ASN A 351 -1.57 17.22 -5.67
C ASN A 351 -0.92 18.14 -6.73
N PRO A 352 -0.30 19.27 -6.33
CA PRO A 352 0.31 20.22 -7.26
C PRO A 352 1.49 19.63 -8.06
N LYS A 353 2.06 18.49 -7.63
CA LYS A 353 3.10 17.77 -8.39
C LYS A 353 2.53 16.96 -9.56
N THR A 354 1.22 16.71 -9.56
CA THR A 354 0.50 15.94 -10.58
C THR A 354 -0.73 16.69 -11.08
N PRO A 355 -0.55 17.86 -11.73
CA PRO A 355 -1.67 18.66 -12.24
C PRO A 355 -2.53 17.91 -13.28
N GLN A 356 -2.00 16.87 -13.92
CA GLN A 356 -2.76 15.97 -14.81
C GLN A 356 -3.22 14.68 -14.12
N GLY A 357 -3.16 14.63 -12.79
CA GLY A 357 -3.50 13.47 -11.99
C GLY A 357 -4.93 13.00 -12.20
N ASP A 358 -5.86 13.91 -12.51
CA ASP A 358 -7.28 13.60 -12.74
C ASP A 358 -7.64 13.19 -14.18
N ASN A 359 -6.65 13.10 -15.08
CA ASN A 359 -6.88 12.64 -16.46
C ASN A 359 -7.49 11.24 -16.56
N TRP A 360 -7.35 10.38 -15.53
CA TRP A 360 -8.01 9.07 -15.50
C TRP A 360 -9.55 9.17 -15.51
N LYS A 361 -10.11 10.30 -15.07
CA LYS A 361 -11.55 10.57 -15.04
C LYS A 361 -12.05 11.18 -16.35
N SER A 362 -11.20 11.91 -17.06
CA SER A 362 -11.60 12.81 -18.15
C SER A 362 -11.08 12.41 -19.53
N VAL A 363 -10.08 11.54 -19.62
CA VAL A 363 -9.45 11.14 -20.89
C VAL A 363 -9.44 9.61 -21.01
N PRO A 364 -10.61 8.97 -21.23
CA PRO A 364 -10.69 7.52 -21.39
C PRO A 364 -9.94 7.06 -22.65
N SER A 365 -9.18 5.97 -22.52
CA SER A 365 -8.45 5.38 -23.65
C SER A 365 -8.44 3.87 -23.56
N LYS A 366 -8.57 3.19 -24.69
CA LYS A 366 -8.56 1.73 -24.75
C LYS A 366 -7.26 1.15 -24.19
N GLU A 367 -6.14 1.84 -24.40
CA GLU A 367 -4.81 1.45 -23.92
C GLU A 367 -4.73 1.39 -22.38
N ALA A 368 -5.54 2.19 -21.69
CA ALA A 368 -5.61 2.24 -20.22
C ALA A 368 -6.81 1.47 -19.64
N CYS A 369 -7.96 1.44 -20.32
CA CYS A 369 -9.15 0.72 -19.83
C CYS A 369 -8.97 -0.80 -19.98
N LEU A 370 -8.38 -1.23 -21.10
CA LEU A 370 -8.25 -2.65 -21.45
C LEU A 370 -7.09 -3.35 -20.73
N SER A 371 -6.39 -2.65 -19.84
CA SER A 371 -5.43 -3.26 -18.91
C SER A 371 -6.10 -3.94 -17.71
N CYS A 372 -7.37 -3.63 -17.44
CA CYS A 372 -8.17 -4.25 -16.38
C CYS A 372 -9.46 -4.87 -16.92
N HIS A 373 -10.06 -4.26 -17.95
CA HIS A 373 -11.22 -4.79 -18.66
C HIS A 373 -10.76 -5.64 -19.84
N GLN A 374 -10.79 -6.96 -19.69
CA GLN A 374 -10.36 -7.87 -20.76
C GLN A 374 -11.13 -7.67 -22.07
N THR A 375 -10.47 -8.00 -23.17
CA THR A 375 -11.01 -7.89 -24.53
C THR A 375 -11.37 -9.23 -25.16
N GLY A 376 -11.22 -10.34 -24.44
CA GLY A 376 -11.55 -11.68 -24.95
C GLY A 376 -13.01 -11.76 -25.38
N THR A 377 -13.32 -12.62 -26.35
CA THR A 377 -14.69 -12.75 -26.91
C THR A 377 -15.74 -13.18 -25.88
N THR A 378 -15.29 -13.78 -24.78
CA THR A 378 -16.11 -14.19 -23.62
C THR A 378 -16.24 -13.10 -22.55
N SER A 379 -15.53 -11.98 -22.68
CA SER A 379 -15.53 -10.90 -21.69
C SER A 379 -16.81 -10.06 -21.76
N GLY A 380 -17.21 -9.50 -20.60
CA GLY A 380 -18.33 -8.56 -20.53
C GLY A 380 -18.09 -7.28 -21.36
N PHE A 381 -16.84 -6.83 -21.48
CA PHE A 381 -16.48 -5.71 -22.36
C PHE A 381 -16.80 -6.04 -23.81
N TYR A 382 -16.35 -7.19 -24.32
CA TYR A 382 -16.59 -7.60 -25.70
C TYR A 382 -18.07 -7.78 -25.99
N ALA A 383 -18.80 -8.48 -25.10
CA ALA A 383 -20.24 -8.70 -25.23
C ALA A 383 -21.02 -7.37 -25.33
N THR A 384 -20.63 -6.37 -24.54
CA THR A 384 -21.31 -5.07 -24.53
C THR A 384 -20.91 -4.22 -25.74
N HIS A 385 -19.61 -3.98 -25.95
CA HIS A 385 -19.12 -2.97 -26.88
C HIS A 385 -19.06 -3.46 -28.34
N VAL A 386 -18.71 -4.73 -28.54
CA VAL A 386 -18.55 -5.33 -29.87
C VAL A 386 -19.83 -6.03 -30.31
N THR A 387 -20.39 -6.91 -29.47
CA THR A 387 -21.56 -7.71 -29.86
C THR A 387 -22.87 -6.90 -29.79
N THR A 388 -23.14 -6.24 -28.66
CA THR A 388 -24.42 -5.56 -28.43
C THR A 388 -24.48 -4.19 -29.08
N LEU A 389 -23.51 -3.32 -28.79
CA LEU A 389 -23.48 -1.94 -29.28
C LEU A 389 -22.85 -1.79 -30.67
N LYS A 390 -22.14 -2.81 -31.16
CA LYS A 390 -21.49 -2.83 -32.49
C LYS A 390 -20.63 -1.60 -32.77
N LEU A 391 -19.89 -1.13 -31.76
CA LEU A 391 -19.04 0.07 -31.85
C LEU A 391 -17.79 -0.13 -32.72
N GLY A 392 -17.48 -1.38 -33.07
CA GLY A 392 -16.40 -1.76 -33.97
C GLY A 392 -16.42 -3.28 -34.20
N ALA A 393 -15.69 -3.76 -35.22
CA ALA A 393 -15.59 -5.19 -35.52
C ALA A 393 -14.79 -5.99 -34.47
N SER A 394 -14.01 -5.31 -33.62
CA SER A 394 -13.25 -5.86 -32.51
C SER A 394 -12.95 -4.76 -31.49
N ALA A 395 -12.45 -5.12 -30.30
CA ALA A 395 -12.00 -4.14 -29.31
C ALA A 395 -10.92 -3.18 -29.85
N ALA A 396 -10.01 -3.70 -30.70
CA ALA A 396 -8.95 -2.90 -31.31
C ALA A 396 -9.48 -1.87 -32.32
N ALA A 397 -10.60 -2.17 -32.99
CA ALA A 397 -11.24 -1.33 -33.99
C ALA A 397 -12.06 -0.18 -33.40
N ILE A 398 -12.30 -0.15 -32.09
CA ILE A 398 -12.97 0.95 -31.41
C ILE A 398 -11.96 2.10 -31.20
N GLY A 399 -12.32 3.30 -31.67
CA GLY A 399 -11.51 4.51 -31.49
C GLY A 399 -11.74 5.17 -30.12
N ASN A 400 -10.72 5.87 -29.61
CA ASN A 400 -10.81 6.55 -28.32
C ASN A 400 -11.81 7.72 -28.32
N SER A 401 -12.14 8.32 -29.47
CA SER A 401 -13.23 9.29 -29.60
C SER A 401 -14.59 8.70 -29.24
N THR A 402 -14.86 7.44 -29.62
CA THR A 402 -16.06 6.71 -29.25
C THR A 402 -16.07 6.39 -27.75
N CYS A 403 -14.91 6.07 -27.17
CA CYS A 403 -14.80 5.92 -25.73
C CYS A 403 -15.14 7.24 -25.02
N ALA A 404 -14.58 8.35 -25.47
CA ALA A 404 -14.78 9.67 -24.89
C ALA A 404 -16.22 10.19 -25.00
N SER A 405 -16.98 9.83 -26.05
CA SER A 405 -18.37 10.23 -26.19
C SER A 405 -19.28 9.59 -25.14
N CYS A 406 -18.96 8.38 -24.67
CA CYS A 406 -19.73 7.66 -23.66
C CYS A 406 -19.14 7.71 -22.26
N HIS A 407 -17.81 7.78 -22.10
CA HIS A 407 -17.09 7.71 -20.82
C HIS A 407 -16.34 9.00 -20.46
N GLY A 408 -16.57 10.09 -21.19
CA GLY A 408 -15.98 11.41 -20.90
C GLY A 408 -16.45 12.00 -19.57
N PRO A 409 -15.84 13.12 -19.11
CA PRO A 409 -15.93 13.62 -17.73
C PRO A 409 -17.34 14.03 -17.28
N SER A 410 -18.24 14.38 -18.21
CA SER A 410 -19.63 14.75 -17.91
C SER A 410 -20.60 13.58 -18.01
N SER A 411 -20.12 12.39 -18.40
CA SER A 411 -20.96 11.21 -18.55
C SER A 411 -21.27 10.57 -17.20
N PRO A 412 -22.49 10.01 -17.02
CA PRO A 412 -22.76 9.10 -15.91
C PRO A 412 -21.84 7.86 -15.91
N LEU A 413 -21.23 7.51 -17.05
CA LEU A 413 -20.32 6.37 -17.18
C LEU A 413 -18.84 6.74 -17.06
N SER A 414 -18.51 7.97 -16.63
CA SER A 414 -17.12 8.38 -16.41
C SER A 414 -16.48 7.53 -15.31
N ALA A 415 -15.15 7.35 -15.40
CA ALA A 415 -14.42 6.43 -14.53
C ALA A 415 -14.59 6.77 -13.03
N ASP A 416 -14.67 8.06 -12.66
CA ASP A 416 -14.87 8.47 -11.26
C ASP A 416 -16.25 8.12 -10.70
N LYS A 417 -17.26 7.96 -11.56
CA LYS A 417 -18.58 7.49 -11.15
C LYS A 417 -18.55 5.99 -10.97
N VAL A 418 -18.29 5.24 -12.04
CA VAL A 418 -18.44 3.78 -12.07
C VAL A 418 -17.43 3.03 -11.19
N HIS A 419 -16.28 3.63 -10.89
CA HIS A 419 -15.28 3.05 -9.98
C HIS A 419 -15.40 3.52 -8.53
N TRP A 420 -16.46 4.24 -8.16
CA TRP A 420 -16.69 4.61 -6.77
C TRP A 420 -16.89 3.38 -5.87
N VAL A 421 -16.22 3.40 -4.73
CA VAL A 421 -16.27 2.34 -3.72
C VAL A 421 -17.04 2.85 -2.51
N GLN A 422 -18.29 2.39 -2.34
CA GLN A 422 -19.17 2.80 -1.25
C GLN A 422 -18.53 2.58 0.13
N GLU A 423 -18.01 1.37 0.34
CA GLU A 423 -17.44 0.93 1.60
C GLU A 423 -16.29 1.84 2.04
N LEU A 424 -15.42 2.22 1.10
CA LEU A 424 -14.30 3.11 1.36
C LEU A 424 -14.77 4.55 1.58
N ALA A 425 -15.61 5.08 0.68
CA ALA A 425 -16.07 6.47 0.74
C ALA A 425 -16.85 6.78 2.04
N ASN A 426 -17.62 5.81 2.54
CA ASN A 426 -18.47 5.99 3.69
C ASN A 426 -17.78 5.69 5.03
N THR A 427 -16.57 5.13 5.05
CA THR A 427 -15.79 4.96 6.31
C THR A 427 -15.64 6.28 7.07
N ALA A 428 -15.47 7.39 6.35
CA ALA A 428 -15.33 8.73 6.93
C ALA A 428 -16.61 9.25 7.63
N ASN A 429 -17.71 8.50 7.61
CA ASN A 429 -18.97 8.87 8.27
C ASN A 429 -19.17 8.17 9.62
N TYR A 430 -18.30 7.24 10.01
CA TYR A 430 -18.50 6.41 11.20
C TYR A 430 -17.22 6.28 12.03
N GLU A 431 -17.26 6.73 13.28
CA GLU A 431 -16.19 6.57 14.27
C GLU A 431 -16.77 6.10 15.61
N ALA A 432 -16.21 5.05 16.18
CA ALA A 432 -16.48 4.66 17.56
C ALA A 432 -15.67 5.55 18.52
N LYS A 433 -16.24 5.88 19.68
CA LYS A 433 -15.58 6.64 20.74
C LYS A 433 -15.83 5.99 22.09
N ILE A 434 -14.76 5.76 22.85
CA ILE A 434 -14.81 5.42 24.28
C ILE A 434 -14.57 6.72 25.05
N GLU A 435 -15.61 7.27 25.64
CA GLU A 435 -15.54 8.56 26.36
C GLU A 435 -14.91 8.37 27.74
N SER A 436 -15.42 7.41 28.51
CA SER A 436 -14.92 7.12 29.85
C SER A 436 -15.06 5.65 30.20
N VAL A 437 -14.18 5.19 31.09
CA VAL A 437 -14.27 3.89 31.74
C VAL A 437 -14.13 4.16 33.24
N SER A 438 -14.92 3.45 34.05
CA SER A 438 -14.88 3.56 35.50
C SER A 438 -15.11 2.20 36.13
N LEU A 439 -14.49 1.95 37.28
CA LEU A 439 -14.71 0.71 38.02
C LEU A 439 -15.99 0.82 38.83
N LYS A 440 -16.92 -0.12 38.64
CA LYS A 440 -18.09 -0.30 39.51
C LYS A 440 -17.84 -1.31 40.61
N LYS A 441 -17.13 -2.39 40.28
CA LYS A 441 -16.81 -3.46 41.22
C LYS A 441 -15.46 -4.09 40.84
N ALA A 442 -14.51 -4.09 41.77
CA ALA A 442 -13.24 -4.81 41.57
C ALA A 442 -13.50 -6.32 41.44
N ALA A 443 -12.74 -6.97 40.55
CA ALA A 443 -12.65 -8.43 40.55
C ALA A 443 -11.86 -8.90 41.77
N THR A 444 -12.22 -10.06 42.32
CA THR A 444 -11.44 -10.76 43.35
C THR A 444 -10.92 -12.08 42.78
N ALA A 445 -10.12 -12.83 43.53
CA ALA A 445 -9.60 -14.13 43.08
C ALA A 445 -10.71 -15.12 42.67
N THR A 446 -11.91 -15.01 43.25
CA THR A 446 -13.01 -15.96 43.06
C THR A 446 -14.29 -15.33 42.53
N ALA A 447 -14.37 -14.00 42.42
CA ALA A 447 -15.56 -13.30 41.97
C ALA A 447 -15.25 -12.31 40.84
N THR A 448 -16.19 -12.22 39.90
CA THR A 448 -16.13 -11.29 38.77
C THR A 448 -16.23 -9.83 39.23
N GLY A 449 -15.53 -8.96 38.50
CA GLY A 449 -15.62 -7.50 38.60
C GLY A 449 -16.55 -6.90 37.54
N LEU A 450 -16.66 -5.58 37.52
CA LEU A 450 -17.54 -4.84 36.62
C LEU A 450 -16.94 -3.46 36.27
N LEU A 451 -16.70 -3.21 34.98
CA LEU A 451 -16.37 -1.88 34.45
C LEU A 451 -17.61 -1.24 33.85
N SER A 452 -17.81 0.05 34.11
CA SER A 452 -18.77 0.86 33.39
C SER A 452 -18.07 1.63 32.28
N VAL A 453 -18.49 1.39 31.04
CA VAL A 453 -17.91 1.96 29.82
C VAL A 453 -18.94 2.89 29.20
N LYS A 454 -18.59 4.17 29.06
CA LYS A 454 -19.37 5.18 28.33
C LYS A 454 -18.82 5.36 26.92
N TYR A 455 -19.70 5.31 25.92
CA TYR A 455 -19.31 5.34 24.51
C TYR A 455 -20.38 5.90 23.58
N ALA A 456 -19.97 6.16 22.35
CA ALA A 456 -20.86 6.52 21.25
C ALA A 456 -20.27 6.03 19.92
N ILE A 457 -21.14 5.79 18.93
CA ILE A 457 -20.75 5.79 17.52
C ILE A 457 -21.17 7.14 16.96
N VAL A 458 -20.25 7.86 16.32
CA VAL A 458 -20.49 9.23 15.88
C VAL A 458 -20.15 9.42 14.41
N ASN A 459 -20.76 10.42 13.81
CA ASN A 459 -20.27 10.97 12.56
C ASN A 459 -19.12 11.94 12.89
N PRO A 460 -17.87 11.66 12.50
CA PRO A 460 -16.74 12.50 12.88
C PRO A 460 -16.79 13.88 12.23
N LYS A 461 -17.53 14.07 11.12
CA LYS A 461 -17.66 15.35 10.42
C LYS A 461 -18.62 16.32 11.14
N THR A 462 -19.65 15.78 11.81
CA THR A 462 -20.69 16.60 12.47
C THR A 462 -20.66 16.50 13.99
N GLY A 463 -20.01 15.48 14.54
CA GLY A 463 -20.03 15.14 15.96
C GLY A 463 -21.32 14.48 16.45
N ALA A 464 -22.32 14.29 15.57
CA ALA A 464 -23.60 13.68 15.94
C ALA A 464 -23.44 12.19 16.28
N ALA A 465 -24.07 11.75 17.38
CA ALA A 465 -24.13 10.34 17.76
C ALA A 465 -25.24 9.61 16.99
N TYR A 466 -24.97 8.37 16.59
CA TYR A 466 -25.94 7.48 15.97
C TYR A 466 -26.73 6.72 17.04
N ASP A 467 -28.04 6.55 16.82
CA ASP A 467 -28.87 5.68 17.65
C ASP A 467 -28.63 4.20 17.26
N LEU A 468 -27.98 3.46 18.16
CA LEU A 468 -27.68 2.04 17.98
C LEU A 468 -28.92 1.14 18.08
N ARG A 469 -30.07 1.69 18.43
CA ARG A 469 -31.36 0.99 18.51
C ARG A 469 -32.31 1.36 17.36
N GLU A 470 -31.86 2.19 16.43
CA GLU A 470 -32.59 2.51 15.22
C GLU A 470 -32.96 1.20 14.48
N GLY A 471 -34.25 1.00 14.21
CA GLY A 471 -34.75 -0.19 13.51
C GLY A 471 -34.95 -1.46 14.34
N CYS A 472 -34.77 -1.43 15.67
CA CYS A 472 -35.09 -2.60 16.52
C CYS A 472 -36.61 -2.83 16.61
N SER A 473 -37.05 -4.09 16.55
CA SER A 473 -38.46 -4.45 16.80
C SER A 473 -38.69 -4.49 18.32
N GLY A 474 -39.90 -4.13 18.76
CA GLY A 474 -40.25 -4.05 20.18
C GLY A 474 -40.31 -5.40 20.92
N ALA A 475 -40.03 -6.53 20.27
CA ALA A 475 -40.03 -7.84 20.92
C ALA A 475 -38.75 -8.00 21.76
N ALA A 476 -38.92 -8.16 23.07
CA ALA A 476 -37.79 -8.26 23.98
C ALA A 476 -37.05 -9.60 23.83
N THR A 477 -35.73 -9.58 23.89
CA THR A 477 -34.90 -10.78 24.16
C THR A 477 -34.42 -10.73 25.60
N THR A 478 -34.00 -11.86 26.15
CA THR A 478 -33.41 -11.94 27.49
C THR A 478 -31.88 -11.98 27.35
N ASP A 479 -31.15 -11.15 28.10
CA ASP A 479 -29.70 -11.29 28.17
C ASP A 479 -29.27 -12.45 29.09
N SER A 480 -27.97 -12.74 29.12
CA SER A 480 -27.37 -13.80 29.96
C SER A 480 -27.57 -13.58 31.47
N ALA A 481 -28.04 -12.40 31.88
CA ALA A 481 -28.35 -12.04 33.26
C ALA A 481 -29.86 -12.04 33.55
N GLY A 482 -30.70 -12.45 32.59
CA GLY A 482 -32.16 -12.52 32.76
C GLY A 482 -32.90 -11.20 32.53
N THR A 483 -32.23 -10.16 32.04
CA THR A 483 -32.84 -8.84 31.80
C THR A 483 -33.58 -8.81 30.47
N SER A 484 -34.83 -8.33 30.49
CA SER A 484 -35.61 -8.04 29.29
C SER A 484 -35.01 -6.83 28.57
N ILE A 485 -34.56 -7.02 27.33
CA ILE A 485 -33.95 -5.99 26.51
C ILE A 485 -34.63 -5.94 25.15
N VAL A 486 -34.64 -4.78 24.49
CA VAL A 486 -35.15 -4.66 23.12
C VAL A 486 -34.38 -5.63 22.22
N GLY A 487 -35.09 -6.58 21.60
CA GLY A 487 -34.54 -7.51 20.63
C GLY A 487 -34.20 -6.76 19.35
N CYS A 488 -32.97 -6.29 19.23
CA CYS A 488 -32.49 -5.74 17.98
C CYS A 488 -32.15 -6.89 17.04
N ASN A 489 -32.75 -6.90 15.84
CA ASN A 489 -32.33 -7.79 14.74
C ASN A 489 -30.95 -7.41 14.16
N THR A 490 -30.12 -6.70 14.93
CA THR A 490 -28.71 -6.45 14.60
C THR A 490 -27.86 -7.72 14.76
N ASN A 491 -28.48 -8.88 14.97
CA ASN A 491 -27.89 -10.21 14.93
C ASN A 491 -27.68 -10.71 13.48
N TYR A 492 -26.86 -10.02 12.68
CA TYR A 492 -26.08 -10.72 11.64
C TYR A 492 -24.89 -11.43 12.28
N ARG A 493 -25.14 -12.20 13.35
CA ARG A 493 -24.12 -13.04 13.96
C ARG A 493 -23.90 -14.24 13.05
N TRP A 494 -23.01 -14.05 12.07
CA TRP A 494 -22.21 -15.11 11.46
C TRP A 494 -22.88 -16.04 10.42
N ASP A 495 -23.82 -15.53 9.61
CA ASP A 495 -24.43 -16.23 8.46
C ASP A 495 -25.10 -17.58 8.78
N ALA A 496 -26.38 -17.55 9.12
CA ALA A 496 -27.27 -18.68 8.91
C ALA A 496 -28.71 -18.18 8.64
N VAL A 497 -28.97 -17.93 7.35
CA VAL A 497 -30.28 -17.74 6.70
C VAL A 497 -31.03 -16.43 7.05
N PHE A 498 -31.18 -15.57 6.05
CA PHE A 498 -31.91 -14.29 6.06
C PHE A 498 -33.22 -14.36 6.87
N PRO A 499 -33.43 -13.49 7.89
CA PRO A 499 -34.61 -13.54 8.75
C PRO A 499 -35.88 -13.04 8.03
N PRO A 500 -37.08 -13.49 8.46
CA PRO A 500 -38.33 -13.18 7.78
C PRO A 500 -38.69 -11.69 7.87
N ALA A 501 -39.28 -11.20 6.80
CA ALA A 501 -39.69 -9.82 6.59
C ALA A 501 -40.38 -9.19 7.80
N VAL A 502 -39.94 -8.00 8.20
CA VAL A 502 -40.73 -7.08 9.03
C VAL A 502 -41.41 -6.09 8.08
N PRO A 503 -42.73 -6.15 7.86
CA PRO A 503 -43.42 -5.25 6.94
C PRO A 503 -43.43 -3.82 7.48
N GLY A 504 -43.09 -2.83 6.63
CA GLY A 504 -43.49 -1.44 6.81
C GLY A 504 -42.43 -0.41 7.23
N LYS A 505 -41.13 -0.74 7.30
CA LYS A 505 -40.06 0.28 7.46
C LYS A 505 -38.87 0.02 6.53
N PRO A 506 -38.39 1.02 5.77
CA PRO A 506 -37.14 0.91 5.01
C PRO A 506 -35.97 0.60 5.94
N GLN A 507 -35.20 -0.41 5.56
CA GLN A 507 -34.12 -1.04 6.34
C GLN A 507 -32.76 -0.35 6.11
N ASP A 508 -32.70 0.98 6.22
CA ASP A 508 -31.65 1.70 5.50
C ASP A 508 -30.28 1.80 6.21
N LYS A 509 -30.14 1.39 7.49
CA LYS A 509 -28.84 1.26 8.20
C LYS A 509 -28.91 0.28 9.36
N PHE A 510 -28.01 -0.71 9.40
CA PHE A 510 -27.83 -1.57 10.58
C PHE A 510 -26.37 -1.71 10.97
N GLY A 511 -26.04 -1.40 12.21
CA GLY A 511 -24.69 -1.57 12.74
C GLY A 511 -24.55 -2.86 13.55
N THR A 512 -23.45 -3.59 13.34
CA THR A 512 -23.01 -4.59 14.32
C THR A 512 -21.91 -3.96 15.16
N PHE A 513 -22.21 -3.68 16.42
CA PHE A 513 -21.26 -3.06 17.34
C PHE A 513 -21.13 -3.89 18.60
N THR A 514 -19.90 -4.14 18.98
CA THR A 514 -19.60 -4.90 20.19
C THR A 514 -18.53 -4.18 20.98
N VAL A 515 -18.81 -3.99 22.27
CA VAL A 515 -17.85 -3.54 23.28
C VAL A 515 -17.16 -4.77 23.82
N TYR A 516 -15.84 -4.79 23.75
CA TYR A 516 -14.98 -5.81 24.33
C TYR A 516 -14.21 -5.22 25.50
N VAL A 517 -14.12 -5.98 26.58
CA VAL A 517 -13.11 -5.78 27.62
C VAL A 517 -12.23 -7.00 27.62
N ALA A 518 -10.94 -6.79 27.36
CA ALA A 518 -9.92 -7.82 27.41
C ALA A 518 -8.90 -7.47 28.48
N THR A 519 -8.53 -8.42 29.31
CA THR A 519 -7.54 -8.24 30.38
C THR A 519 -6.23 -8.87 29.94
N GLU A 520 -5.12 -8.13 30.04
CA GLU A 520 -3.77 -8.66 29.80
C GLU A 520 -2.94 -8.39 31.06
N THR A 521 -2.80 -9.40 31.92
CA THR A 521 -2.00 -9.33 33.13
C THR A 521 -0.53 -9.49 32.76
N LEU A 522 0.26 -8.41 32.87
CA LEU A 522 1.71 -8.41 32.60
C LEU A 522 2.56 -8.91 33.79
N ALA A 523 1.96 -9.40 34.88
CA ALA A 523 2.67 -9.77 36.10
C ALA A 523 2.26 -11.16 36.62
N GLY A 524 3.05 -12.18 36.25
CA GLY A 524 2.95 -13.57 36.76
C GLY A 524 1.82 -14.36 36.11
N VAL A 525 2.16 -15.31 35.23
CA VAL A 525 1.22 -15.87 34.25
C VAL A 525 0.44 -17.12 34.79
N THR A 526 -0.76 -16.99 35.36
CA THR A 526 -1.62 -18.15 35.70
C THR A 526 -2.64 -18.49 34.58
N LEU A 527 -3.48 -19.51 34.79
CA LEU A 527 -4.55 -19.98 33.88
C LEU A 527 -5.48 -18.88 33.31
N ASP A 528 -5.41 -17.65 33.84
CA ASP A 528 -6.36 -16.58 33.66
C ASP A 528 -5.93 -15.52 32.62
N ASP A 529 -4.73 -15.62 32.05
CA ASP A 529 -4.07 -14.47 31.40
C ASP A 529 -4.47 -14.12 29.98
N VAL A 530 -5.33 -14.90 29.32
CA VAL A 530 -5.88 -14.46 28.02
C VAL A 530 -7.31 -14.92 27.72
N THR A 531 -8.10 -15.33 28.71
CA THR A 531 -9.39 -15.99 28.42
C THR A 531 -10.56 -15.51 29.25
N ALA A 532 -10.85 -14.21 29.18
CA ALA A 532 -12.24 -13.84 28.96
C ALA A 532 -12.36 -12.43 28.38
N SER A 533 -12.56 -12.38 27.07
CA SER A 533 -13.14 -11.21 26.45
C SER A 533 -14.63 -11.18 26.82
N ALA A 534 -15.01 -10.38 27.79
CA ALA A 534 -16.43 -10.08 27.98
C ALA A 534 -16.85 -9.22 26.79
N SER A 535 -17.79 -9.74 26.00
CA SER A 535 -18.35 -9.03 24.85
C SER A 535 -19.76 -8.59 25.19
N TYR A 536 -20.05 -7.32 24.90
CA TYR A 536 -21.33 -6.72 25.16
C TYR A 536 -21.81 -6.05 23.87
N ALA A 537 -22.99 -6.43 23.40
CA ALA A 537 -23.56 -5.81 22.20
C ALA A 537 -23.89 -4.34 22.51
N ALA A 538 -23.30 -3.40 21.77
CA ALA A 538 -23.28 -1.99 22.13
C ALA A 538 -24.68 -1.35 22.19
N TYR A 539 -25.65 -1.85 21.41
CA TYR A 539 -27.03 -1.36 21.46
C TYR A 539 -27.74 -1.61 22.80
N ARG A 540 -27.24 -2.57 23.61
CA ARG A 540 -27.84 -2.94 24.90
C ARG A 540 -27.53 -1.92 26.00
N GLY A 541 -26.53 -1.05 25.81
CA GLY A 541 -26.12 -0.06 26.81
C GLY A 541 -27.25 0.92 27.12
N VAL A 542 -27.23 1.52 28.30
CA VAL A 542 -28.19 2.55 28.70
C VAL A 542 -27.88 3.84 27.95
N ALA A 543 -28.78 4.24 27.05
CA ALA A 543 -28.64 5.48 26.29
C ALA A 543 -29.04 6.70 27.13
N ASP A 544 -28.26 7.78 27.05
CA ASP A 544 -28.65 9.10 27.52
C ASP A 544 -29.38 9.91 26.42
N ALA A 545 -29.91 11.07 26.79
CA ALA A 545 -30.65 11.95 25.87
C ALA A 545 -29.80 12.48 24.69
N THR A 546 -28.49 12.26 24.70
CA THR A 546 -27.56 12.73 23.66
C THR A 546 -27.09 11.61 22.74
N GLY A 547 -27.64 10.40 22.88
CA GLY A 547 -27.26 9.24 22.06
C GLY A 547 -25.95 8.59 22.50
N ARG A 548 -25.52 8.80 23.75
CA ARG A 548 -24.35 8.12 24.33
C ARG A 548 -24.81 6.96 25.19
N TYR A 549 -24.10 5.86 25.13
CA TYR A 549 -24.46 4.62 25.80
C TYR A 549 -23.49 4.34 26.94
N THR A 550 -24.01 3.85 28.05
CA THR A 550 -23.23 3.29 29.15
C THR A 550 -23.53 1.80 29.27
N ALA A 551 -22.50 0.97 29.20
CA ALA A 551 -22.62 -0.46 29.43
C ALA A 551 -21.76 -0.90 30.61
N ASP A 552 -22.30 -1.81 31.40
CA ASP A 552 -21.54 -2.50 32.41
C ASP A 552 -21.02 -3.82 31.83
N VAL A 553 -19.70 -3.95 31.78
CA VAL A 553 -19.02 -5.10 31.19
C VAL A 553 -18.29 -5.85 32.29
N THR A 554 -18.60 -7.13 32.40
CA THR A 554 -18.02 -8.03 33.40
C THR A 554 -16.53 -8.19 33.20
N ILE A 555 -15.78 -8.14 34.30
CA ILE A 555 -14.39 -8.55 34.37
C ILE A 555 -14.33 -9.96 34.96
N PRO A 556 -13.54 -10.89 34.41
CA PRO A 556 -13.37 -12.22 34.98
C PRO A 556 -12.88 -12.20 36.43
N ALA A 557 -13.16 -13.26 37.18
CA ALA A 557 -12.51 -13.46 38.47
C ALA A 557 -10.99 -13.62 38.25
N GLY A 558 -10.19 -13.21 39.23
CA GLY A 558 -8.73 -13.33 39.20
C GLY A 558 -8.00 -12.26 38.38
N SER A 559 -8.69 -11.47 37.55
CA SER A 559 -8.06 -10.45 36.69
C SER A 559 -7.35 -9.35 37.49
N LYS A 560 -6.11 -9.01 37.09
CA LYS A 560 -5.28 -7.95 37.69
C LYS A 560 -4.68 -7.05 36.59
N GLY A 561 -3.93 -6.02 36.97
CA GLY A 561 -3.16 -5.21 36.02
C GLY A 561 -4.00 -4.33 35.10
N ASN A 562 -3.70 -4.36 33.80
CA ASN A 562 -4.31 -3.49 32.80
C ASN A 562 -5.33 -4.26 31.95
N ALA A 563 -6.39 -3.57 31.55
CA ALA A 563 -7.38 -4.05 30.61
C ALA A 563 -7.44 -3.14 29.38
N ARG A 564 -7.68 -3.74 28.22
CA ARG A 564 -7.98 -3.04 26.98
C ARG A 564 -9.47 -3.09 26.73
N VAL A 565 -10.10 -1.92 26.75
CA VAL A 565 -11.48 -1.73 26.32
C VAL A 565 -11.47 -1.39 24.84
N MET A 566 -12.28 -2.06 24.05
CA MET A 566 -12.35 -1.86 22.61
C MET A 566 -13.81 -1.80 22.15
N ILE A 567 -14.11 -0.90 21.22
CA ILE A 567 -15.37 -0.90 20.50
C ILE A 567 -15.07 -1.15 19.04
N ILE A 568 -15.72 -2.17 18.50
CA ILE A 568 -15.57 -2.56 17.11
C ILE A 568 -16.91 -2.62 16.42
N GLY A 569 -16.92 -2.32 15.12
CA GLY A 569 -18.13 -2.41 14.34
C GLY A 569 -17.97 -2.18 12.85
N SER A 570 -19.02 -2.57 12.13
CA SER A 570 -19.30 -2.11 10.77
C SER A 570 -20.77 -1.74 10.65
N VAL A 571 -21.07 -0.86 9.69
CA VAL A 571 -22.43 -0.50 9.31
C VAL A 571 -22.74 -1.20 8.00
N ALA A 572 -23.79 -2.03 8.01
CA ALA A 572 -24.42 -2.51 6.80
C ALA A 572 -25.37 -1.43 6.28
N GLU A 573 -24.98 -0.83 5.16
CA GLU A 573 -25.81 0.10 4.42
C GLU A 573 -26.47 -0.62 3.25
N ARG A 574 -27.58 -0.08 2.76
CA ARG A 574 -28.11 -0.51 1.47
C ARG A 574 -27.05 -0.27 0.38
N ARG A 575 -26.83 -1.28 -0.45
CA ARG A 575 -25.94 -1.18 -1.61
C ARG A 575 -26.47 -0.09 -2.55
N LEU A 576 -25.61 0.82 -2.95
CA LEU A 576 -25.95 1.87 -3.91
C LEU A 576 -25.35 1.55 -5.27
N ASP A 577 -26.07 1.92 -6.31
CA ASP A 577 -25.54 1.95 -7.66
C ASP A 577 -24.34 2.92 -7.74
N ALA A 578 -23.31 2.51 -8.47
CA ALA A 578 -22.06 3.26 -8.55
C ALA A 578 -22.21 4.58 -9.34
N VAL A 579 -23.30 4.80 -10.07
CA VAL A 579 -23.49 6.02 -10.85
C VAL A 579 -24.54 6.91 -10.21
N THR A 580 -25.75 6.38 -10.09
CA THR A 580 -26.93 7.12 -9.64
C THR A 580 -26.92 7.34 -8.13
N ARG A 581 -26.13 6.55 -7.37
CA ARG A 581 -26.21 6.45 -5.90
C ARG A 581 -27.59 6.03 -5.41
N ASN A 582 -28.45 5.58 -6.30
CA ASN A 582 -29.75 5.05 -5.92
C ASN A 582 -29.56 3.66 -5.32
N PRO A 583 -30.35 3.30 -4.32
CA PRO A 583 -30.28 1.98 -3.74
C PRO A 583 -30.61 0.87 -4.76
N ILE A 584 -29.80 -0.19 -4.77
CA ILE A 584 -29.97 -1.39 -5.60
C ILE A 584 -30.25 -2.63 -4.74
N GLY A 585 -30.63 -3.73 -5.38
CA GLY A 585 -30.97 -4.97 -4.67
C GLY A 585 -32.38 -5.00 -4.10
N ALA A 586 -32.74 -6.12 -3.49
CA ALA A 586 -34.07 -6.34 -2.93
C ALA A 586 -34.36 -5.43 -1.73
N VAL A 587 -35.66 -5.14 -1.51
CA VAL A 587 -36.15 -4.44 -0.32
C VAL A 587 -37.24 -5.30 0.33
N PRO A 588 -37.00 -5.87 1.51
CA PRO A 588 -35.75 -5.84 2.30
C PRO A 588 -34.59 -6.59 1.61
N PRO A 589 -33.32 -6.37 2.03
CA PRO A 589 -32.17 -7.14 1.55
C PRO A 589 -32.37 -8.64 1.72
N THR A 590 -32.07 -9.40 0.67
CA THR A 590 -32.25 -10.88 0.61
C THR A 590 -30.94 -11.64 0.43
N GLN A 591 -29.85 -10.94 0.12
CA GLN A 591 -28.51 -11.47 -0.10
C GLN A 591 -27.44 -10.47 0.35
N ASN A 592 -26.21 -10.94 0.61
CA ASN A 592 -25.10 -10.08 1.06
C ASN A 592 -24.73 -9.00 0.03
N SER A 593 -24.95 -9.26 -1.27
CA SER A 593 -24.72 -8.29 -2.35
C SER A 593 -25.71 -7.12 -2.36
N ASP A 594 -26.84 -7.22 -1.65
CA ASP A 594 -27.79 -6.11 -1.44
C ASP A 594 -27.28 -5.10 -0.39
N LEU A 595 -26.18 -5.41 0.30
CA LEU A 595 -25.59 -4.61 1.37
C LEU A 595 -24.15 -4.15 1.05
N ALA A 596 -23.79 -2.99 1.57
CA ALA A 596 -22.42 -2.51 1.64
C ALA A 596 -21.98 -2.49 3.11
N TYR A 597 -20.96 -3.28 3.45
CA TYR A 597 -20.41 -3.33 4.80
C TYR A 597 -19.34 -2.26 4.96
N VAL A 598 -19.74 -1.10 5.50
CA VAL A 598 -18.86 0.04 5.74
C VAL A 598 -18.12 -0.14 7.07
N PRO A 599 -16.78 -0.24 7.07
CA PRO A 599 -16.02 -0.26 8.30
C PRO A 599 -16.21 1.01 9.14
N VAL A 600 -16.34 0.85 10.46
CA VAL A 600 -16.34 1.98 11.42
C VAL A 600 -14.98 2.09 12.05
N LYS A 601 -14.41 3.30 12.16
CA LYS A 601 -13.14 3.48 12.88
C LYS A 601 -13.27 3.03 14.34
N ASN A 602 -12.65 1.89 14.66
CA ASN A 602 -12.74 1.27 15.97
C ASN A 602 -12.03 2.10 17.05
N ALA A 603 -12.53 2.02 18.29
CA ALA A 603 -11.94 2.70 19.44
C ALA A 603 -11.27 1.72 20.40
N ILE A 604 -10.15 2.13 20.99
CA ILE A 604 -9.44 1.38 22.02
C ILE A 604 -9.09 2.32 23.18
N LYS A 605 -9.17 1.82 24.41
CA LYS A 605 -8.73 2.51 25.62
C LYS A 605 -8.13 1.52 26.61
N ASP A 606 -6.88 1.76 27.01
CA ASP A 606 -6.21 0.97 28.03
C ASP A 606 -6.47 1.56 29.42
N VAL A 607 -6.90 0.71 30.35
CA VAL A 607 -7.31 1.10 31.70
C VAL A 607 -6.66 0.21 32.75
N ASN A 608 -6.42 0.75 33.94
CA ASN A 608 -6.10 -0.07 35.10
C ASN A 608 -7.37 -0.75 35.58
N ILE A 609 -7.35 -2.07 35.72
CA ILE A 609 -8.56 -2.84 36.01
C ILE A 609 -9.07 -2.67 37.45
N ALA A 610 -8.18 -2.30 38.37
CA ALA A 610 -8.48 -2.11 39.78
C ALA A 610 -9.01 -0.69 40.09
N THR A 611 -8.93 0.25 39.14
CA THR A 611 -9.42 1.63 39.33
C THR A 611 -10.35 2.11 38.22
N GLY A 612 -10.30 1.49 37.04
CA GLY A 612 -10.98 1.96 35.82
C GLY A 612 -10.34 3.19 35.19
N ALA A 613 -9.30 3.77 35.81
CA ALA A 613 -8.59 4.94 35.29
C ALA A 613 -7.73 4.57 34.07
N ASN A 614 -7.31 5.57 33.29
CA ASN A 614 -6.36 5.36 32.20
C ASN A 614 -5.11 4.65 32.72
N SER A 615 -4.65 3.63 31.99
CA SER A 615 -3.42 2.93 32.36
C SER A 615 -2.21 3.85 32.18
N SER A 616 -1.34 3.90 33.20
CA SER A 616 -0.01 4.54 33.11
C SER A 616 1.02 3.64 32.43
N THR A 617 0.69 2.37 32.19
CA THR A 617 1.54 1.35 31.54
C THR A 617 0.75 0.61 30.46
N PRO A 618 0.25 1.32 29.42
CA PRO A 618 -0.56 0.71 28.38
C PRO A 618 0.20 -0.40 27.66
N ARG A 619 -0.55 -1.26 26.96
CA ARG A 619 0.07 -2.31 26.16
C ARG A 619 0.98 -1.67 25.11
N ARG A 620 2.18 -2.23 24.95
CA ARG A 620 3.16 -1.79 23.96
C ARG A 620 2.53 -1.62 22.57
N ALA A 621 2.69 -0.42 21.99
CA ALA A 621 2.40 -0.16 20.59
C ALA A 621 3.49 -0.80 19.74
N ILE A 622 3.11 -1.79 18.94
CA ILE A 622 4.03 -2.55 18.08
C ILE A 622 3.87 -2.11 16.63
N VAL A 623 2.62 -1.97 16.18
CA VAL A 623 2.24 -1.53 14.85
C VAL A 623 1.30 -0.35 14.95
N SER A 624 1.01 0.32 13.84
CA SER A 624 -0.01 1.37 13.79
C SER A 624 -1.00 1.15 12.65
N ASN A 625 -2.22 1.67 12.83
CA ASN A 625 -3.21 1.68 11.75
C ASN A 625 -2.74 2.51 10.54
N ASP A 626 -2.03 3.62 10.78
CA ASP A 626 -1.54 4.48 9.69
C ASP A 626 -0.56 3.72 8.81
N SER A 627 0.41 3.01 9.42
CA SER A 627 1.33 2.09 8.76
C SER A 627 0.60 1.04 7.91
N CYS A 628 -0.44 0.40 8.45
CA CYS A 628 -1.20 -0.59 7.70
C CYS A 628 -2.03 0.04 6.55
N ASN A 629 -2.63 1.20 6.81
CA ASN A 629 -3.53 1.87 5.88
C ASN A 629 -2.79 2.55 4.71
N ASN A 630 -1.48 2.79 4.84
CA ASN A 630 -0.64 3.15 3.69
C ASN A 630 -0.82 2.17 2.52
N CYS A 631 -0.95 0.87 2.83
CA CYS A 631 -1.22 -0.17 1.84
C CYS A 631 -2.70 -0.55 1.73
N HIS A 632 -3.47 -0.57 2.82
CA HIS A 632 -4.85 -1.09 2.83
C HIS A 632 -5.94 -0.03 2.62
N ALA A 633 -5.60 1.26 2.51
CA ALA A 633 -6.46 2.45 2.57
C ALA A 633 -7.27 2.58 3.87
N PHE A 634 -8.03 1.54 4.20
CA PHE A 634 -8.66 1.35 5.49
C PHE A 634 -8.78 -0.16 5.73
N LEU A 635 -8.06 -0.68 6.73
CA LEU A 635 -8.12 -2.08 7.13
C LEU A 635 -9.58 -2.55 7.27
N GLY A 636 -9.92 -3.69 6.69
CA GLY A 636 -11.27 -4.24 6.73
C GLY A 636 -12.20 -3.78 5.60
N VAL A 637 -11.81 -2.82 4.75
CA VAL A 637 -12.52 -2.61 3.47
C VAL A 637 -12.33 -3.87 2.62
N PRO A 638 -13.42 -4.46 2.09
CA PRO A 638 -13.32 -5.69 1.30
C PRO A 638 -12.58 -5.42 -0.01
N MET A 639 -11.58 -6.25 -0.32
CA MET A 639 -10.72 -6.11 -1.51
C MET A 639 -11.47 -6.46 -2.82
N SER A 640 -12.56 -7.24 -2.72
CA SER A 640 -13.49 -7.51 -3.82
C SER A 640 -14.94 -7.42 -3.33
N SER A 641 -15.90 -7.29 -4.25
CA SER A 641 -17.32 -7.31 -3.89
C SER A 641 -17.87 -8.71 -3.58
N GLN A 642 -17.07 -9.77 -3.78
CA GLN A 642 -17.50 -11.17 -3.65
C GLN A 642 -16.85 -11.90 -2.48
N THR A 643 -15.68 -11.47 -2.03
CA THR A 643 -15.01 -12.04 -0.85
C THR A 643 -15.35 -11.22 0.38
N VAL A 644 -15.86 -11.90 1.41
CA VAL A 644 -16.07 -11.33 2.74
C VAL A 644 -14.70 -10.86 3.26
N GLY A 645 -14.46 -9.54 3.25
CA GLY A 645 -13.24 -8.94 3.78
C GLY A 645 -12.99 -9.34 5.24
N PHE A 646 -11.78 -9.07 5.77
CA PHE A 646 -11.41 -9.34 7.17
C PHE A 646 -12.56 -9.02 8.13
N HIS A 647 -13.19 -10.06 8.69
CA HIS A 647 -14.34 -9.96 9.58
C HIS A 647 -15.44 -8.97 9.11
N LYS A 648 -15.73 -8.90 7.80
CA LYS A 648 -16.72 -8.00 7.18
C LYS A 648 -16.55 -6.52 7.61
N GLY A 649 -15.30 -6.06 7.72
CA GLY A 649 -14.95 -4.68 8.06
C GLY A 649 -15.06 -4.32 9.53
N VAL A 650 -15.50 -5.25 10.39
CA VAL A 650 -15.70 -5.01 11.82
C VAL A 650 -14.36 -4.86 12.55
N ARG A 651 -13.29 -5.50 12.07
CA ARG A 651 -11.95 -5.46 12.68
C ARG A 651 -11.02 -4.60 11.82
N ASN A 652 -10.79 -3.37 12.24
CA ASN A 652 -9.99 -2.39 11.49
C ASN A 652 -9.00 -1.61 12.37
N ASN A 653 -8.62 -2.20 13.51
CA ASN A 653 -7.65 -1.62 14.40
C ASN A 653 -6.57 -2.65 14.76
N ALA A 654 -5.36 -2.40 14.28
CA ALA A 654 -4.19 -3.26 14.42
C ALA A 654 -3.82 -3.50 15.89
N ASP A 655 -3.99 -2.49 16.75
CA ASP A 655 -3.79 -2.63 18.20
C ASP A 655 -4.85 -3.55 18.85
N GLY A 656 -6.04 -3.63 18.24
CA GLY A 656 -7.14 -4.45 18.71
C GLY A 656 -7.03 -5.91 18.33
N CYS A 657 -6.31 -6.24 17.25
CA CYS A 657 -6.20 -7.61 16.74
C CYS A 657 -5.71 -8.59 17.81
N ALA A 658 -4.72 -8.18 18.60
CA ALA A 658 -4.11 -9.01 19.63
C ALA A 658 -5.08 -9.45 20.75
N ILE A 659 -6.27 -8.84 20.87
CA ILE A 659 -7.29 -9.30 21.81
C ILE A 659 -7.79 -10.70 21.45
N CYS A 660 -8.04 -10.94 20.16
CA CYS A 660 -8.50 -12.24 19.66
C CYS A 660 -7.34 -13.07 19.09
N HIS A 661 -6.39 -12.42 18.46
CA HIS A 661 -5.20 -13.01 17.84
C HIS A 661 -4.01 -12.97 18.79
N ASN A 662 -4.18 -13.61 19.94
CA ASN A 662 -3.18 -13.69 21.00
C ASN A 662 -2.39 -15.01 20.93
N ALA A 663 -1.47 -15.19 21.89
CA ALA A 663 -0.60 -16.34 22.02
C ALA A 663 -1.35 -17.68 22.11
N ASN A 664 -2.60 -17.69 22.58
CA ASN A 664 -3.38 -18.90 22.82
C ASN A 664 -4.15 -19.40 21.59
N GLN A 665 -4.10 -18.66 20.48
CA GLN A 665 -4.86 -18.96 19.28
C GLN A 665 -4.07 -19.90 18.34
N ALA A 666 -4.24 -21.21 18.56
CA ALA A 666 -3.53 -22.25 17.84
C ALA A 666 -3.80 -22.31 16.32
N GLY A 667 -4.98 -21.86 15.87
CA GLY A 667 -5.35 -21.91 14.45
C GLY A 667 -5.97 -23.24 14.03
N SER A 668 -7.28 -23.39 14.22
CA SER A 668 -8.01 -24.66 13.99
C SER A 668 -8.05 -25.14 12.53
N TYR A 669 -7.63 -24.30 11.58
CA TYR A 669 -7.74 -24.55 10.14
C TYR A 669 -6.46 -24.22 9.36
N THR A 670 -5.39 -24.01 10.10
CA THR A 670 -4.05 -23.67 9.62
C THR A 670 -3.10 -24.75 10.11
N LEU A 671 -2.14 -25.14 9.28
CA LEU A 671 -1.19 -26.20 9.61
C LEU A 671 0.21 -25.74 9.28
N MET A 672 1.17 -26.09 10.13
CA MET A 672 2.57 -25.86 9.81
C MET A 672 2.96 -26.85 8.70
N ALA A 673 3.08 -26.34 7.49
CA ALA A 673 3.36 -27.14 6.30
C ALA A 673 4.82 -27.67 6.26
N ASP A 674 5.62 -27.39 7.29
CA ASP A 674 7.05 -27.70 7.38
C ASP A 674 7.39 -29.14 7.81
N GLY A 675 6.37 -29.94 8.14
CA GLY A 675 6.52 -31.35 8.52
C GLY A 675 7.49 -31.55 9.70
N SER A 676 7.70 -30.52 10.52
CA SER A 676 8.78 -30.49 11.51
C SER A 676 8.53 -31.31 12.77
N THR A 677 7.33 -31.86 12.94
CA THR A 677 7.00 -32.81 14.00
C THR A 677 6.32 -34.05 13.45
N ALA A 678 6.69 -35.21 14.01
CA ALA A 678 5.93 -36.44 13.89
C ALA A 678 4.46 -36.21 14.33
N PRO A 679 3.53 -37.09 13.92
CA PRO A 679 2.16 -37.12 14.42
C PRO A 679 2.06 -36.87 15.92
N VAL A 680 1.53 -35.70 16.32
CA VAL A 680 1.17 -35.45 17.71
C VAL A 680 -0.22 -36.03 17.91
N VAL A 681 -0.33 -37.13 18.66
CA VAL A 681 -1.59 -37.84 18.88
C VAL A 681 -2.42 -37.11 19.93
N GLY A 682 -3.71 -36.92 19.66
CA GLY A 682 -4.68 -36.38 20.62
C GLY A 682 -4.80 -34.87 20.59
N ASP A 683 -5.33 -34.32 19.51
CA ASP A 683 -5.70 -32.90 19.39
C ASP A 683 -7.13 -32.65 19.88
N SER A 684 -7.36 -31.52 20.57
CA SER A 684 -8.68 -31.08 21.07
C SER A 684 -9.23 -29.84 20.37
N LEU A 685 -8.50 -29.23 19.43
CA LEU A 685 -9.00 -28.10 18.63
C LEU A 685 -10.13 -28.49 17.66
N THR A 686 -10.41 -29.78 17.54
CA THR A 686 -11.40 -30.42 16.67
C THR A 686 -12.78 -30.56 17.32
N SER A 687 -13.27 -29.56 18.07
CA SER A 687 -14.65 -29.56 18.61
C SER A 687 -15.75 -29.40 17.54
N ILE A 688 -15.50 -29.88 16.32
CA ILE A 688 -16.45 -30.07 15.24
C ILE A 688 -16.89 -31.54 15.31
N PRO A 689 -18.20 -31.84 15.33
CA PRO A 689 -18.68 -33.21 15.16
C PRO A 689 -18.12 -33.77 13.85
N ASN A 690 -17.30 -34.83 13.93
CA ASN A 690 -16.61 -35.53 12.83
C ASN A 690 -15.27 -34.97 12.30
N ALA A 691 -14.56 -34.09 13.02
CA ALA A 691 -13.16 -33.81 12.68
C ALA A 691 -12.22 -34.92 13.20
N ALA A 692 -11.64 -35.70 12.28
CA ALA A 692 -10.60 -36.66 12.58
C ALA A 692 -9.40 -35.99 13.28
N THR A 693 -8.70 -36.75 14.12
CA THR A 693 -7.48 -36.36 14.84
C THR A 693 -6.46 -35.72 13.91
N SER A 694 -6.15 -34.42 14.07
CA SER A 694 -5.02 -33.82 13.36
C SER A 694 -3.72 -34.41 13.92
N SER A 695 -2.81 -34.79 13.04
CA SER A 695 -1.48 -35.35 13.37
C SER A 695 -0.38 -34.30 13.17
N PHE A 696 -0.70 -33.01 13.20
CA PHE A 696 0.24 -31.95 12.84
C PHE A 696 0.11 -30.77 13.79
N LEU A 697 1.20 -30.01 13.93
CA LEU A 697 1.13 -28.72 14.61
C LEU A 697 0.39 -27.70 13.73
N HIS A 698 -0.36 -26.83 14.38
CA HIS A 698 -1.07 -25.74 13.75
C HIS A 698 -0.18 -24.52 13.56
N GLU A 699 -0.36 -23.82 12.44
CA GLU A 699 0.22 -22.49 12.28
C GLU A 699 -0.67 -21.48 13.02
N SER A 700 -0.12 -20.77 14.00
CA SER A 700 -0.93 -19.96 14.91
C SER A 700 -1.53 -18.72 14.26
N TYR A 701 -2.78 -18.41 14.64
CA TYR A 701 -3.41 -17.12 14.34
C TYR A 701 -3.01 -16.01 15.33
N GLN A 702 -1.95 -16.17 16.12
CA GLN A 702 -1.40 -15.04 16.86
C GLN A 702 -1.00 -13.93 15.88
N ALA A 703 -1.26 -12.66 16.25
CA ALA A 703 -1.08 -11.51 15.37
C ALA A 703 0.29 -11.45 14.69
N LYS A 704 1.37 -11.63 15.46
CA LYS A 704 2.73 -11.63 14.90
C LYS A 704 2.98 -12.75 13.89
N ARG A 705 2.33 -13.92 14.04
CA ARG A 705 2.52 -15.06 13.13
C ARG A 705 1.71 -14.90 11.86
N PHE A 706 0.41 -14.60 11.91
CA PHE A 706 -0.35 -14.48 10.67
C PHE A 706 0.03 -13.22 9.89
N VAL A 707 0.33 -12.09 10.55
CA VAL A 707 0.72 -10.85 9.83
C VAL A 707 2.04 -11.08 9.10
N HIS A 708 3.09 -11.54 9.78
CA HIS A 708 4.34 -11.87 9.09
C HIS A 708 4.15 -13.00 8.08
N GLY A 709 3.36 -14.01 8.42
CA GLY A 709 3.14 -15.20 7.61
C GLY A 709 2.46 -14.91 6.27
N ILE A 710 1.48 -13.99 6.25
CA ILE A 710 0.78 -13.54 5.05
C ILE A 710 1.65 -12.58 4.22
N HIS A 711 2.37 -11.64 4.84
CA HIS A 711 3.12 -10.63 4.09
C HIS A 711 4.51 -11.12 3.62
N TYR A 712 5.12 -12.09 4.29
CA TYR A 712 6.39 -12.70 3.87
C TYR A 712 6.19 -13.93 2.96
N VAL A 713 4.94 -14.31 2.72
CA VAL A 713 4.55 -15.62 2.23
C VAL A 713 5.26 -16.03 0.93
N ALA A 714 5.46 -15.11 -0.02
CA ALA A 714 6.12 -15.37 -1.30
C ALA A 714 7.61 -15.80 -1.20
N LYS A 715 8.22 -15.67 -0.01
CA LYS A 715 9.60 -16.12 0.28
C LYS A 715 9.66 -17.30 1.25
N ARG A 716 8.52 -17.74 1.78
CA ARG A 716 8.43 -18.92 2.65
C ARG A 716 8.58 -20.18 1.81
N ASN A 717 9.29 -21.17 2.34
CA ASN A 717 9.25 -22.53 1.78
C ASN A 717 7.93 -23.22 2.14
N TYR A 718 7.39 -22.87 3.32
CA TYR A 718 6.18 -23.42 3.91
C TYR A 718 5.16 -22.28 4.07
N PRO A 719 4.23 -22.10 3.12
CA PRO A 719 3.31 -20.97 3.13
C PRO A 719 2.44 -20.92 4.39
N PHE A 720 1.98 -19.71 4.75
CA PHE A 720 0.84 -19.56 5.64
C PHE A 720 -0.41 -19.97 4.84
N THR A 721 -1.23 -20.88 5.36
CA THR A 721 -2.28 -21.55 4.58
C THR A 721 -3.56 -21.72 5.38
N HIS A 722 -4.70 -21.73 4.70
CA HIS A 722 -5.99 -22.04 5.29
C HIS A 722 -6.63 -23.21 4.53
N CYS A 723 -7.05 -24.24 5.26
CA CYS A 723 -7.85 -25.35 4.72
C CYS A 723 -7.20 -26.09 3.54
N MET A 724 -5.87 -26.23 3.59
CA MET A 724 -5.10 -27.04 2.66
C MET A 724 -5.35 -28.53 2.83
N LYS A 725 -5.15 -29.32 1.77
CA LYS A 725 -5.34 -30.79 1.78
C LYS A 725 -4.03 -31.58 1.90
N LEU A 726 -2.89 -30.97 1.59
CA LEU A 726 -1.57 -31.61 1.60
C LEU A 726 -0.58 -30.83 2.48
N GLY A 727 0.33 -31.53 3.15
CA GLY A 727 1.45 -30.91 3.87
C GLY A 727 2.72 -30.87 3.02
N GLY A 728 3.60 -29.88 3.23
CA GLY A 728 4.89 -29.78 2.54
C GLY A 728 5.17 -28.40 1.94
N GLU A 729 6.24 -28.32 1.14
CA GLU A 729 6.56 -27.10 0.41
C GLU A 729 5.61 -26.89 -0.77
N TYR A 730 5.36 -25.62 -1.09
CA TYR A 730 4.49 -25.22 -2.21
C TYR A 730 5.22 -24.31 -3.19
N ASN A 731 4.78 -24.40 -4.45
CA ASN A 731 5.08 -23.44 -5.50
C ASN A 731 4.23 -22.18 -5.31
N LYS A 732 4.68 -21.08 -5.92
CA LYS A 732 3.99 -19.79 -5.88
C LYS A 732 2.58 -19.83 -6.50
N ASP A 733 2.39 -20.70 -7.49
CA ASP A 733 1.07 -20.99 -8.09
C ASP A 733 0.14 -21.81 -7.19
N GLY A 734 0.59 -22.14 -5.97
CA GLY A 734 -0.16 -22.89 -4.98
C GLY A 734 -0.12 -24.41 -5.15
N THR A 735 0.63 -24.94 -6.11
CA THR A 735 0.82 -26.39 -6.28
C THR A 735 1.84 -26.96 -5.30
N SER A 736 1.64 -28.20 -4.83
CA SER A 736 2.61 -28.88 -3.96
C SER A 736 3.92 -29.14 -4.73
N LYS A 737 5.06 -28.83 -4.11
CA LYS A 737 6.39 -29.22 -4.64
C LYS A 737 6.72 -30.68 -4.40
N THR A 738 6.05 -31.31 -3.43
CA THR A 738 6.33 -32.69 -3.04
C THR A 738 5.25 -33.61 -3.63
N ALA A 739 5.64 -34.40 -4.65
CA ALA A 739 4.81 -35.49 -5.15
C ALA A 739 4.58 -36.53 -4.04
N GLY A 740 3.33 -36.91 -3.78
CA GLY A 740 2.98 -37.82 -2.68
C GLY A 740 3.08 -37.19 -1.29
N ALA A 741 3.03 -35.85 -1.21
CA ALA A 741 2.90 -35.11 0.05
C ALA A 741 1.88 -35.77 1.01
N PRO A 742 2.20 -35.92 2.31
CA PRO A 742 1.27 -36.50 3.27
C PRO A 742 -0.07 -35.75 3.26
N SER A 743 -1.16 -36.50 3.16
CA SER A 743 -2.48 -35.95 3.42
C SER A 743 -2.51 -35.43 4.85
N ILE A 744 -2.96 -34.19 5.00
CA ILE A 744 -3.08 -33.55 6.32
C ILE A 744 -4.44 -33.81 6.98
N GLY A 745 -5.24 -34.74 6.43
CA GLY A 745 -6.39 -35.35 7.11
C GLY A 745 -7.63 -34.46 7.24
N VAL A 746 -7.67 -33.28 6.63
CA VAL A 746 -8.78 -32.32 6.76
C VAL A 746 -9.96 -32.64 5.83
N ALA A 747 -10.60 -33.78 6.02
CA ALA A 747 -11.92 -34.08 5.45
C ALA A 747 -13.06 -33.29 6.17
N THR A 748 -12.79 -32.07 6.64
CA THR A 748 -13.77 -31.24 7.36
C THR A 748 -13.68 -29.76 7.05
N CYS A 749 -12.50 -29.15 6.88
CA CYS A 749 -12.48 -27.73 6.50
C CYS A 749 -12.91 -27.51 5.05
N ALA A 750 -12.35 -28.26 4.09
CA ALA A 750 -12.74 -28.12 2.69
C ALA A 750 -14.20 -28.57 2.42
N ASP A 751 -14.79 -29.36 3.33
CA ASP A 751 -16.17 -29.81 3.25
C ASP A 751 -17.14 -28.83 3.95
N GLN A 752 -16.67 -28.12 4.99
CA GLN A 752 -17.42 -27.04 5.67
C GLN A 752 -17.32 -25.70 4.92
N TYR A 753 -16.21 -25.49 4.22
CA TYR A 753 -15.90 -24.30 3.42
C TYR A 753 -15.46 -24.72 2.00
N PRO A 754 -16.36 -25.31 1.20
CA PRO A 754 -16.03 -25.75 -0.15
C PRO A 754 -15.60 -24.57 -1.02
N GLY A 755 -14.37 -24.66 -1.55
CA GLY A 755 -13.75 -23.61 -2.37
C GLY A 755 -12.86 -22.63 -1.60
N GLU A 756 -12.73 -22.73 -0.27
CA GLU A 756 -11.94 -21.79 0.57
C GLU A 756 -10.54 -22.30 0.94
N THR A 757 -9.95 -23.22 0.16
CA THR A 757 -8.51 -23.52 0.32
C THR A 757 -7.71 -22.29 -0.13
N LEU A 758 -7.27 -21.48 0.84
CA LEU A 758 -6.49 -20.27 0.60
C LEU A 758 -5.01 -20.58 0.77
N ASN A 759 -4.26 -20.29 -0.29
CA ASN A 759 -2.82 -20.29 -0.22
C ASN A 759 -2.33 -18.86 -0.42
N PHE A 760 -1.93 -18.23 0.68
CA PHE A 760 -1.51 -16.85 0.63
C PHE A 760 -0.28 -16.62 -0.27
N THR A 761 0.53 -17.65 -0.61
CA THR A 761 1.63 -17.49 -1.60
C THR A 761 1.14 -17.14 -2.99
N ALA A 762 -0.07 -17.59 -3.33
CA ALA A 762 -0.69 -17.30 -4.61
C ALA A 762 -1.52 -16.01 -4.59
N GLU A 763 -1.71 -15.40 -3.41
CA GLU A 763 -2.64 -14.28 -3.20
C GLU A 763 -1.93 -12.96 -2.84
N VAL A 764 -0.76 -13.02 -2.21
CA VAL A 764 -0.08 -11.84 -1.66
C VAL A 764 1.35 -11.72 -2.19
N ALA A 765 1.54 -10.74 -3.07
CA ALA A 765 2.86 -10.23 -3.45
C ALA A 765 3.13 -8.93 -2.69
N TYR A 766 3.90 -9.01 -1.58
CA TYR A 766 4.21 -7.83 -0.77
C TYR A 766 4.99 -6.77 -1.58
N PRO A 767 4.51 -5.53 -1.66
CA PRO A 767 5.05 -4.52 -2.58
C PRO A 767 6.34 -3.85 -2.10
N GLY A 768 6.59 -3.82 -0.79
CA GLY A 768 7.76 -3.18 -0.19
C GLY A 768 8.97 -4.12 -0.04
N ALA A 769 10.03 -3.62 0.58
CA ALA A 769 11.15 -4.46 0.97
C ALA A 769 10.78 -5.28 2.21
N LEU A 770 10.85 -6.61 2.11
CA LEU A 770 10.49 -7.52 3.21
C LEU A 770 11.32 -7.32 4.50
N LYS A 771 12.50 -6.69 4.39
CA LYS A 771 13.35 -6.32 5.54
C LYS A 771 13.08 -4.91 6.09
N SER A 772 12.18 -4.13 5.48
CA SER A 772 11.80 -2.80 5.97
C SER A 772 10.78 -2.92 7.10
N CYS A 773 11.26 -3.28 8.29
CA CYS A 773 10.41 -3.54 9.45
C CYS A 773 9.58 -2.31 9.85
N SER A 774 10.12 -1.11 9.63
CA SER A 774 9.48 0.19 9.92
C SER A 774 8.22 0.46 9.10
N ASN A 775 7.95 -0.30 8.04
CA ASN A 775 6.71 -0.14 7.27
C ASN A 775 5.48 -0.42 8.12
N CYS A 776 5.59 -1.39 9.04
CA CYS A 776 4.52 -1.79 9.94
C CYS A 776 4.81 -1.37 11.38
N HIS A 777 6.07 -1.46 11.80
CA HIS A 777 6.43 -1.30 13.20
C HIS A 777 6.68 0.15 13.61
N VAL A 778 6.20 0.50 14.80
CA VAL A 778 6.45 1.80 15.45
C VAL A 778 7.40 1.66 16.63
N ASN A 779 7.96 2.78 17.09
CA ASN A 779 8.77 2.89 18.31
C ASN A 779 9.93 1.88 18.38
N ASP A 780 10.54 1.56 17.24
CA ASP A 780 11.61 0.56 17.12
C ASP A 780 11.24 -0.83 17.68
N SER A 781 9.95 -1.14 17.77
CA SER A 781 9.45 -2.36 18.41
C SER A 781 9.88 -3.66 17.71
N TRP A 782 10.35 -3.57 16.47
CA TRP A 782 10.87 -4.68 15.68
C TRP A 782 12.30 -5.08 16.06
N LYS A 783 13.07 -4.20 16.71
CA LYS A 783 14.49 -4.46 17.01
C LYS A 783 14.68 -5.58 18.03
N GLN A 784 13.68 -5.84 18.87
CA GLN A 784 13.75 -6.88 19.91
C GLN A 784 12.35 -7.40 20.26
N ASP A 785 12.17 -8.73 20.24
CA ASP A 785 10.95 -9.36 20.76
C ASP A 785 11.01 -9.47 22.29
N LYS A 786 10.13 -8.71 22.96
CA LYS A 786 9.95 -8.68 24.42
C LYS A 786 8.80 -9.57 24.91
N SER A 787 8.27 -10.44 24.05
CA SER A 787 7.21 -11.38 24.43
C SER A 787 7.76 -12.45 25.37
N VAL A 788 6.96 -12.82 26.37
CA VAL A 788 7.30 -13.86 27.36
C VAL A 788 6.48 -15.14 27.16
N LEU A 789 5.34 -15.03 26.47
CA LEU A 789 4.47 -16.17 26.16
C LEU A 789 4.90 -16.84 24.86
N GLY A 790 4.86 -18.17 24.89
CA GLY A 790 5.01 -18.97 23.69
C GLY A 790 3.75 -18.89 22.84
N THR A 791 3.87 -19.25 21.58
CA THR A 791 2.76 -19.28 20.64
C THR A 791 2.19 -20.68 20.58
N VAL A 792 0.92 -20.85 20.94
CA VAL A 792 0.26 -22.16 20.94
C VAL A 792 0.16 -22.66 19.51
N VAL A 793 0.54 -23.93 19.34
CA VAL A 793 0.51 -24.65 18.06
C VAL A 793 -0.19 -26.00 18.18
N PHE A 794 -0.52 -26.45 19.39
CA PHE A 794 -1.25 -27.70 19.59
C PHE A 794 -1.92 -27.74 20.97
N LYS A 795 -3.15 -28.29 21.03
CA LYS A 795 -3.91 -28.44 22.28
C LYS A 795 -4.19 -29.91 22.58
N PRO A 796 -3.47 -30.54 23.53
CA PRO A 796 -3.65 -31.95 23.83
C PRO A 796 -5.07 -32.30 24.32
N THR A 797 -5.61 -33.46 23.93
CA THR A 797 -6.91 -33.97 24.35
C THR A 797 -7.00 -34.05 25.88
N GLY A 798 -8.12 -33.59 26.44
CA GLY A 798 -8.35 -33.60 27.89
C GLY A 798 -7.57 -32.54 28.68
N LYS A 799 -6.75 -31.71 28.02
CA LYS A 799 -6.03 -30.59 28.66
C LYS A 799 -6.76 -29.27 28.43
N THR A 800 -7.62 -28.92 29.37
CA THR A 800 -8.39 -27.66 29.34
C THR A 800 -7.58 -26.45 29.79
N ASN A 801 -6.53 -26.67 30.59
CA ASN A 801 -5.60 -25.64 31.04
C ASN A 801 -4.67 -25.20 29.90
N MET A 802 -4.66 -23.91 29.58
CA MET A 802 -3.79 -23.34 28.54
C MET A 802 -2.30 -23.51 28.82
N LEU A 803 -1.90 -23.59 30.09
CA LEU A 803 -0.50 -23.79 30.48
C LEU A 803 0.01 -25.16 30.04
N ASP A 804 -0.88 -26.14 29.85
CA ASP A 804 -0.55 -27.49 29.40
C ASP A 804 -0.54 -27.63 27.86
N TRP A 805 -0.78 -26.55 27.12
CA TRP A 805 -0.77 -26.57 25.65
C TRP A 805 0.65 -26.42 25.09
N MET A 806 0.91 -27.02 23.93
CA MET A 806 2.23 -27.03 23.33
C MET A 806 2.47 -25.76 22.52
N VAL A 807 3.69 -25.21 22.63
CA VAL A 807 4.03 -23.88 22.10
C VAL A 807 5.31 -23.87 21.28
N LEU A 808 5.42 -22.88 20.40
CA LEU A 808 6.70 -22.31 20.00
C LEU A 808 7.17 -21.33 21.07
N SER A 809 8.44 -21.31 21.44
CA SER A 809 8.95 -20.30 22.37
C SER A 809 8.87 -18.87 21.76
N PRO A 810 8.88 -17.81 22.57
CA PRO A 810 8.45 -16.48 22.13
C PRO A 810 9.22 -15.94 20.92
N LYS A 811 10.56 -15.99 20.95
CA LYS A 811 11.41 -15.48 19.86
C LYS A 811 11.42 -16.44 18.67
N VAL A 812 11.44 -17.75 18.91
CA VAL A 812 11.26 -18.77 17.86
C VAL A 812 10.01 -18.48 17.04
N ALA A 813 8.88 -18.25 17.71
CA ALA A 813 7.62 -17.96 17.03
C ALA A 813 7.69 -16.72 16.14
N THR A 814 8.38 -15.66 16.59
CA THR A 814 8.56 -14.44 15.81
C THR A 814 9.44 -14.68 14.58
N CYS A 815 10.65 -15.21 14.78
CA CYS A 815 11.67 -15.30 13.75
C CYS A 815 11.34 -16.36 12.68
N THR A 816 10.85 -17.54 13.10
CA THR A 816 10.60 -18.67 12.19
C THR A 816 9.36 -18.48 11.32
N THR A 817 8.58 -17.42 11.53
CA THR A 817 7.46 -17.10 10.64
C THR A 817 7.95 -16.66 9.26
N CYS A 818 9.06 -15.92 9.22
CA CYS A 818 9.70 -15.49 7.98
C CYS A 818 10.90 -16.38 7.63
N HIS A 819 11.66 -16.81 8.65
CA HIS A 819 12.84 -17.65 8.46
C HIS A 819 12.47 -19.13 8.70
N ASP A 820 11.74 -19.71 7.76
CA ASP A 820 11.12 -21.04 7.89
C ASP A 820 11.98 -22.19 7.35
N ALA A 821 13.14 -21.90 6.76
CA ALA A 821 14.06 -22.91 6.24
C ALA A 821 14.50 -23.92 7.32
N LYS A 822 14.68 -25.19 6.92
CA LYS A 822 15.00 -26.28 7.86
C LYS A 822 16.29 -26.04 8.66
N SER A 823 17.31 -25.45 8.03
CA SER A 823 18.56 -25.06 8.69
C SER A 823 18.34 -24.03 9.80
N VAL A 824 17.42 -23.08 9.60
CA VAL A 824 17.05 -22.10 10.63
C VAL A 824 16.34 -22.79 11.79
N GLN A 825 15.42 -23.71 11.51
CA GLN A 825 14.76 -24.49 12.56
C GLN A 825 15.76 -25.26 13.42
N THR A 826 16.78 -25.87 12.81
CA THR A 826 17.86 -26.54 13.53
C THR A 826 18.67 -25.56 14.37
N HIS A 827 19.02 -24.39 13.82
CA HIS A 827 19.72 -23.33 14.54
C HIS A 827 18.95 -22.86 15.78
N VAL A 828 17.67 -22.53 15.63
CA VAL A 828 16.88 -21.99 16.76
C VAL A 828 16.63 -23.02 17.86
N LYS A 829 16.56 -24.31 17.52
CA LYS A 829 16.44 -25.41 18.51
C LYS A 829 17.77 -25.69 19.21
N ASN A 830 18.83 -25.94 18.44
CA ASN A 830 20.07 -26.49 18.98
C ASN A 830 21.01 -25.42 19.55
N ILE A 831 21.04 -24.23 18.95
CA ILE A 831 21.90 -23.10 19.37
C ILE A 831 21.05 -22.08 20.12
N GLY A 832 19.86 -21.79 19.62
CA GLY A 832 18.95 -20.83 20.24
C GLY A 832 18.29 -21.33 21.52
N GLY A 833 18.24 -22.65 21.77
CA GLY A 833 17.59 -23.24 22.95
C GLY A 833 16.07 -23.12 22.96
N GLY A 834 15.46 -22.79 21.81
CA GLY A 834 14.03 -22.52 21.70
C GLY A 834 13.16 -23.78 21.59
N ALA A 835 11.91 -23.65 22.02
CA ALA A 835 10.90 -24.70 21.93
C ALA A 835 10.20 -24.64 20.56
N PHE A 836 9.92 -25.81 20.00
CA PHE A 836 9.22 -25.95 18.72
C PHE A 836 8.14 -27.03 18.81
N GLY A 837 7.05 -26.72 19.52
CA GLY A 837 5.91 -27.62 19.66
C GLY A 837 6.22 -28.91 20.42
N ASN A 838 7.27 -28.93 21.23
CA ASN A 838 7.70 -30.07 22.06
C ASN A 838 7.64 -29.79 23.57
N PHE A 839 7.33 -28.56 23.96
CA PHE A 839 7.19 -28.12 25.34
C PHE A 839 5.87 -27.40 25.54
N THR A 840 5.37 -27.45 26.77
CA THR A 840 4.16 -26.73 27.16
C THR A 840 4.45 -25.27 27.52
N GLN A 841 3.41 -24.44 27.55
CA GLN A 841 3.50 -23.08 28.06
C GLN A 841 3.97 -23.04 29.53
N ASN A 842 3.63 -24.06 30.34
CA ASN A 842 4.10 -24.24 31.71
C ASN A 842 5.60 -24.53 31.78
N ASP A 843 6.11 -25.40 30.89
CA ASP A 843 7.53 -25.73 30.81
C ASP A 843 8.40 -24.50 30.51
N LEU A 844 7.87 -23.60 29.67
CA LEU A 844 8.51 -22.34 29.30
C LEU A 844 8.54 -21.33 30.46
N LEU A 845 7.42 -21.16 31.17
CA LEU A 845 7.28 -20.10 32.18
C LEU A 845 7.78 -20.50 33.57
N TYR A 846 7.55 -21.75 33.95
CA TYR A 846 7.72 -22.24 35.32
C TYR A 846 8.64 -23.44 35.41
N GLY A 847 8.69 -24.26 34.37
CA GLY A 847 9.51 -25.47 34.36
C GLY A 847 11.01 -25.20 34.21
N GLY A 848 11.42 -24.01 33.78
CA GLY A 848 12.82 -23.67 33.49
C GLY A 848 13.45 -24.56 32.42
N LYS A 849 12.62 -25.23 31.59
CA LYS A 849 13.07 -26.24 30.62
C LYS A 849 13.47 -25.64 29.27
N VAL A 850 13.08 -24.39 29.02
CA VAL A 850 13.32 -23.69 27.76
C VAL A 850 14.02 -22.37 28.07
N PHE A 851 15.17 -22.15 27.44
CA PHE A 851 15.94 -20.91 27.58
C PHE A 851 16.37 -20.43 26.20
N GLU A 852 15.80 -19.31 25.76
CA GLU A 852 16.17 -18.72 24.48
C GLU A 852 17.45 -17.87 24.61
N ALA A 853 18.57 -18.40 24.11
CA ALA A 853 19.87 -17.72 24.11
C ALA A 853 20.00 -16.64 23.01
N CYS A 854 18.92 -16.30 22.31
CA CYS A 854 18.92 -15.46 21.12
C CYS A 854 19.51 -14.05 21.35
N GLU A 855 19.25 -13.45 22.52
CA GLU A 855 19.68 -12.07 22.83
C GLU A 855 21.20 -11.92 22.91
N GLY A 856 21.95 -13.00 23.19
CA GLY A 856 23.41 -12.95 23.19
C GLY A 856 24.00 -12.59 21.82
N CYS A 857 23.27 -12.89 20.73
CA CYS A 857 23.71 -12.66 19.36
C CYS A 857 22.84 -11.64 18.62
N HIS A 858 21.53 -11.62 18.86
CA HIS A 858 20.55 -10.88 18.06
C HIS A 858 19.94 -9.65 18.76
N ALA A 859 20.39 -9.32 19.97
CA ALA A 859 19.97 -8.08 20.64
C ALA A 859 20.37 -6.84 19.81
N PRO A 860 19.62 -5.73 19.91
CA PRO A 860 19.99 -4.48 19.25
C PRO A 860 21.43 -4.05 19.56
N GLY A 861 22.18 -3.60 18.56
CA GLY A 861 23.54 -3.12 18.72
C GLY A 861 24.65 -4.18 18.67
N THR A 862 24.33 -5.47 18.79
CA THR A 862 25.31 -6.56 18.55
C THR A 862 25.66 -6.66 17.06
N ALA A 863 26.65 -7.46 16.68
CA ALA A 863 27.02 -7.63 15.27
C ALA A 863 25.91 -8.28 14.42
N LEU A 864 25.08 -9.14 15.02
CA LEU A 864 23.97 -9.85 14.37
C LEU A 864 22.59 -9.37 14.86
N GLY A 865 22.56 -8.18 15.48
CA GLY A 865 21.34 -7.55 15.98
C GLY A 865 20.32 -7.38 14.88
N VAL A 866 19.03 -7.54 15.20
CA VAL A 866 17.94 -7.40 14.22
C VAL A 866 18.03 -6.04 13.53
N ASP A 867 18.38 -4.99 14.29
CA ASP A 867 18.59 -3.62 13.82
C ASP A 867 19.66 -3.47 12.73
N LYS A 868 20.70 -4.31 12.76
CA LYS A 868 21.75 -4.33 11.74
C LYS A 868 21.42 -5.28 10.59
N ALA A 869 20.92 -6.48 10.91
CA ALA A 869 20.59 -7.49 9.91
C ALA A 869 19.43 -7.07 8.99
N HIS A 870 18.48 -6.30 9.53
CA HIS A 870 17.34 -5.75 8.81
C HIS A 870 17.45 -4.25 8.58
N ALA A 871 18.66 -3.67 8.70
CA ALA A 871 18.88 -2.29 8.33
C ALA A 871 18.42 -2.08 6.87
N TYR A 872 17.39 -1.27 6.72
CA TYR A 872 16.88 -0.80 5.45
C TYR A 872 16.97 0.72 5.47
N LYS A 873 17.72 1.27 4.50
CA LYS A 873 17.99 2.69 4.34
C LYS A 873 17.46 3.14 2.99
#